data_AF-A0A1I3YX03-F1
#
_entry.id   AF-A0A1I3YX03-F1
#
_cell.length_a   1.000
_cell.length_b   1.000
_cell.length_c   1.000
_cell.angle_alpha   90.00
_cell.angle_beta   90.00
_cell.angle_gamma   90.00
#
_symmetry.space_group_name_H-M   'P 1'
#
loop_
_entity.id
_entity.type
_entity.pdbx_description
1 polymer ?
#
loop_
_entity_poly.entity_id
_entity_poly.type
_entity_poly.pdbx_seq_one_letter_code
_entity_poly.pdbx_strand_id
1 'polypeptide(L)'
;MLARSRSLAMSLSGAMLAGLVSVVTFAVPVAALEGGEDLPSVPVQADGRPPAQRAEPTTEKVPAPVWPKATEAVVDLAETKAGEPLAVSPSGKAVDPSARSDDAKAAVVSLAPVRSVVPGQQSVPPKVEVRVLDRKAVAPAGGLGLGVRLTRADKSDDPKAIEVSIDYSSFRHAYGGDFAGRLRLLRMPACALTTPRAKKCAEREYIPAANDVEDGTLTATVQADPDTSGPSTQTLSAASASSGSVYTLTTGSSSDEGDYRATPLNQASSWDVSTASGAFTYSVPIQLPRPPMGEAPELALRYNSQNVDGRTSASNNQSSWTGMGWDLNVGFIERRYKNCTQDGHPTFGDLCWDSPNSVEEPSGAVYVINLDGVSSNLVQDNTGTGSYHVQDDPGWRVQRLTHDADDWTKDYWVISHQDGSRYYFGWGKSQRTGAATNSALKVPVIGDDAGEPCHGQFPEPCLQTWRWGLDRMVDANEVETAYLYDRETNHYRSVAAADKPRAYHNAGYLKKIEYGWSSQIPGAQLPAWVELSHVNRCVERTTEDNPLDNAVPACPTIDSSPESYPDVPLDLLCDGTTADYECAGKTYYPTFFMRDMLWDIKTYVQDNNAASNDLVMQYQLKYGMPNPPGTIGKTLWLDYIQRKAYGNDPNITLPVINFNGIDIDNQVGSGELNFRRVNQVHGDLGAVVNVTYGHASAARQCDAADLPSQSSNTQECFWQKWVPEGSETEKTGWFKKFVVKKVVVDPGVGQGTDADGAPNQTTTYDYFGGAGWRFSNDPLTEDEDETWSDWRGYREVRITSGANENRHSSYHWMYRGLDGDRTSKTDSSARRSVKITDSWGKEWTDHAWLAGRELQLSKRDQDDESHERVLHEYWTHNTAQYVGLPDARFVREQKTTTRKRISTSSDNDSTWRESVVVNDYDAAETPSWKYGLPLRLDEWGETGVADNRCTTYGRAYNTDTLDSTGTQRWTVLVDEVRTYSVTCSSRDTATNMNGFTVTLYDGATSEDANKPVDGNPTEVHTYTAADKHRVEKKQFDDAGRVVKAWDANGNPTTTAYSPRHRGR
;
A
#
# COMPACT_ATOMS: atom_id res chain seq x y z
N MET A 1 65.32 13.33 31.66
CA MET A 1 64.73 13.42 33.01
C MET A 1 63.34 12.79 32.94
N LEU A 2 63.13 11.67 33.67
CA LEU A 2 61.91 11.13 34.31
C LEU A 2 60.53 11.27 33.61
N ALA A 3 59.56 10.35 33.60
CA ALA A 3 59.34 8.92 33.83
C ALA A 3 57.79 8.71 33.84
N ARG A 4 57.25 7.62 33.26
CA ARG A 4 55.88 7.04 33.45
C ARG A 4 54.70 7.90 32.93
N SER A 5 53.58 7.38 32.40
CA SER A 5 52.78 6.19 32.73
C SER A 5 51.84 5.76 31.58
N ARG A 6 51.36 4.52 31.68
CA ARG A 6 50.44 3.75 30.80
C ARG A 6 48.98 4.23 30.86
N SER A 7 48.23 3.75 29.85
CA SER A 7 46.80 3.37 29.86
C SER A 7 45.77 4.44 29.42
N LEU A 8 45.14 4.22 28.26
CA LEU A 8 43.67 4.16 28.14
C LEU A 8 43.27 3.49 26.82
N ALA A 9 42.59 2.36 26.93
CA ALA A 9 41.85 1.66 25.89
C ALA A 9 40.46 1.34 26.47
N MET A 10 39.48 1.15 25.59
CA MET A 10 38.05 0.80 25.80
C MET A 10 37.07 1.97 25.88
N SER A 11 36.38 2.19 24.75
CA SER A 11 34.94 2.42 24.69
C SER A 11 34.50 2.46 23.22
N LEU A 12 34.32 1.29 22.60
CA LEU A 12 33.60 1.15 21.32
C LEU A 12 33.02 -0.27 21.26
N SER A 13 31.81 -0.46 21.77
CA SER A 13 31.00 -1.68 21.60
C SER A 13 29.56 -1.32 21.97
N GLY A 14 28.73 -1.10 20.96
CA GLY A 14 27.32 -0.72 21.14
C GLY A 14 26.66 -0.25 19.85
N ALA A 15 26.88 -0.96 18.73
CA ALA A 15 26.15 -0.77 17.48
C ALA A 15 26.44 -1.94 16.51
N MET A 16 25.95 -3.14 16.85
CA MET A 16 25.85 -4.24 15.88
C MET A 16 24.63 -5.07 16.25
N LEU A 17 23.45 -4.65 15.77
CA LEU A 17 22.24 -5.47 15.56
C LEU A 17 21.14 -4.59 14.94
N ALA A 18 21.40 -4.08 13.75
CA ALA A 18 20.39 -3.47 12.87
C ALA A 18 20.94 -3.55 11.43
N GLY A 19 20.78 -4.70 10.79
CA GLY A 19 21.29 -4.91 9.44
C GLY A 19 20.54 -6.04 8.78
N LEU A 20 19.57 -5.69 7.92
CA LEU A 20 19.24 -6.30 6.63
C LEU A 20 17.89 -5.76 6.13
N VAL A 21 17.84 -4.45 5.86
CA VAL A 21 17.04 -3.88 4.76
C VAL A 21 17.93 -2.80 4.17
N SER A 22 18.49 -3.06 2.98
CA SER A 22 19.23 -2.03 2.24
C SER A 22 18.22 -1.05 1.63
N VAL A 23 17.68 -0.15 2.45
CA VAL A 23 17.26 1.16 1.95
C VAL A 23 18.55 1.92 1.76
N VAL A 24 18.85 2.38 0.53
CA VAL A 24 19.85 3.42 0.33
C VAL A 24 19.27 4.70 0.93
N THR A 25 19.38 4.85 2.25
CA THR A 25 19.19 6.13 2.91
C THR A 25 20.47 6.92 2.68
N PHE A 26 20.38 8.00 1.91
CA PHE A 26 21.40 9.05 1.95
C PHE A 26 21.29 9.75 3.31
N ALA A 27 21.84 9.14 4.35
CA ALA A 27 22.19 9.86 5.56
C ALA A 27 23.39 10.76 5.18
N VAL A 28 23.20 12.07 5.22
CA VAL A 28 24.33 13.01 5.19
C VAL A 28 25.11 12.75 6.48
N PRO A 29 26.36 12.25 6.44
CA PRO A 29 27.13 12.11 7.66
C PRO A 29 27.49 13.51 8.14
N VAL A 30 26.90 13.95 9.25
CA VAL A 30 27.48 15.05 10.03
C VAL A 30 28.68 14.44 10.75
N ALA A 31 29.81 14.36 10.06
CA ALA A 31 31.08 14.07 10.70
C ALA A 31 31.39 15.25 11.64
N ALA A 32 31.43 14.98 12.95
CA ALA A 32 32.10 15.86 13.88
C ALA A 32 33.58 15.86 13.49
N LEU A 33 34.01 16.91 12.79
CA LEU A 33 35.40 17.16 12.45
C LEU A 33 36.18 17.38 13.76
N GLU A 34 36.89 16.35 14.22
CA GLU A 34 38.03 16.55 15.10
C GLU A 34 39.09 17.33 14.31
N GLY A 35 39.40 18.53 14.81
CA GLY A 35 40.26 19.48 14.12
C GLY A 35 41.69 18.97 13.96
N GLY A 36 42.18 18.96 12.73
CA GLY A 36 43.61 18.87 12.43
C GLY A 36 43.94 18.26 11.08
N GLU A 37 43.74 19.01 10.00
CA GLU A 37 44.67 19.21 8.87
C GLU A 37 43.98 20.12 7.82
N ASP A 38 44.76 21.01 7.18
CA ASP A 38 44.28 22.01 6.23
C ASP A 38 43.49 21.36 5.08
N LEU A 39 42.16 21.38 5.18
CA LEU A 39 41.29 21.07 4.06
C LEU A 39 41.56 22.08 2.94
N PRO A 40 41.75 21.66 1.69
CA PRO A 40 41.86 22.59 0.58
C PRO A 40 40.61 23.47 0.56
N SER A 41 40.81 24.79 0.64
CA SER A 41 39.74 25.75 0.43
C SER A 41 39.27 25.60 -1.01
N VAL A 42 38.19 24.84 -1.21
CA VAL A 42 37.46 24.85 -2.47
C VAL A 42 36.71 26.18 -2.48
N PRO A 43 36.96 27.09 -3.44
CA PRO A 43 36.17 28.29 -3.57
C PRO A 43 34.72 27.86 -3.78
N VAL A 44 33.83 28.23 -2.86
CA VAL A 44 32.39 28.10 -3.08
C VAL A 44 32.08 28.96 -4.30
N GLN A 45 31.71 28.34 -5.42
CA GLN A 45 31.13 29.09 -6.52
C GLN A 45 29.93 29.86 -5.96
N ALA A 46 29.85 31.15 -6.26
CA ALA A 46 28.64 31.89 -5.96
C ALA A 46 27.46 31.14 -6.60
N ASP A 47 26.45 30.78 -5.81
CA ASP A 47 25.27 30.07 -6.29
C ASP A 47 24.75 30.76 -7.55
N GLY A 48 24.98 30.14 -8.72
CA GLY A 48 24.07 30.34 -9.82
C GLY A 48 22.69 29.98 -9.28
N ARG A 49 21.66 30.79 -9.58
CA ARG A 49 20.29 30.44 -9.19
C ARG A 49 20.07 28.97 -9.56
N PRO A 50 19.67 28.08 -8.62
CA PRO A 50 19.34 26.72 -8.98
C PRO A 50 18.36 26.78 -10.14
N PRO A 51 18.60 26.01 -11.23
CA PRO A 51 17.71 26.04 -12.37
C PRO A 51 16.30 25.82 -11.86
N ALA A 52 15.36 26.67 -12.28
CA ALA A 52 13.96 26.46 -11.97
C ALA A 52 13.56 25.12 -12.59
N GLN A 53 13.57 24.05 -11.78
CA GLN A 53 13.13 22.74 -12.19
C GLN A 53 11.63 22.85 -12.41
N ARG A 54 11.22 22.86 -13.68
CA ARG A 54 9.81 22.87 -14.04
C ARG A 54 9.33 21.43 -13.95
N ALA A 55 8.21 21.23 -13.25
CA ALA A 55 7.44 19.99 -13.32
C ALA A 55 7.25 19.59 -14.78
N GLU A 56 7.20 18.29 -15.06
CA GLU A 56 6.70 17.81 -16.35
C GLU A 56 5.29 18.39 -16.57
N PRO A 57 4.93 18.80 -17.79
CA PRO A 57 3.56 19.19 -18.10
C PRO A 57 2.69 17.95 -18.06
N THR A 58 2.17 17.65 -16.88
CA THR A 58 1.36 16.47 -16.55
C THR A 58 -0.12 16.81 -16.43
N THR A 59 -0.51 18.08 -16.53
CA THR A 59 -1.92 18.50 -16.51
C THR A 59 -2.50 18.52 -17.92
N GLU A 60 -3.40 17.60 -18.20
CA GLU A 60 -4.23 17.61 -19.40
C GLU A 60 -5.67 18.02 -19.10
N LYS A 61 -6.20 19.00 -19.83
CA LYS A 61 -7.60 19.39 -19.73
C LYS A 61 -8.49 18.34 -20.38
N VAL A 62 -9.52 17.92 -19.65
CA VAL A 62 -10.57 17.06 -20.18
C VAL A 62 -11.55 17.92 -20.99
N PRO A 63 -11.98 17.46 -22.19
CA PRO A 63 -13.07 18.10 -22.90
C PRO A 63 -14.34 18.15 -22.06
N ALA A 64 -14.97 19.31 -21.95
CA ALA A 64 -16.26 19.42 -21.26
C ALA A 64 -17.31 18.53 -21.95
N PRO A 65 -18.13 17.79 -21.19
CA PRO A 65 -19.11 16.88 -21.76
C PRO A 65 -20.19 17.66 -22.53
N VAL A 66 -20.49 17.23 -23.74
CA VAL A 66 -21.60 17.73 -24.55
C VAL A 66 -22.74 16.73 -24.46
N TRP A 67 -23.81 17.12 -23.77
CA TRP A 67 -24.95 16.24 -23.55
C TRP A 67 -25.90 16.21 -24.76
N PRO A 68 -26.41 15.02 -25.14
CA PRO A 68 -27.40 14.91 -26.19
C PRO A 68 -28.71 15.62 -25.84
N LYS A 69 -29.34 16.21 -26.86
CA LYS A 69 -30.67 16.82 -26.73
C LYS A 69 -31.75 15.78 -27.01
N ALA A 70 -32.91 15.95 -26.37
CA ALA A 70 -34.08 15.18 -26.72
C ALA A 70 -34.46 15.41 -28.20
N THR A 71 -34.71 14.32 -28.92
CA THR A 71 -35.12 14.34 -30.33
C THR A 71 -36.00 13.14 -30.63
N GLU A 72 -36.75 13.21 -31.72
CA GLU A 72 -37.64 12.15 -32.16
C GLU A 72 -37.60 12.04 -33.69
N ALA A 73 -37.50 10.81 -34.20
CA ALA A 73 -37.57 10.53 -35.63
C ALA A 73 -38.16 9.14 -35.89
N VAL A 74 -38.77 8.96 -37.06
CA VAL A 74 -39.13 7.64 -37.58
C VAL A 74 -38.01 7.14 -38.48
N VAL A 75 -37.45 5.98 -38.14
CA VAL A 75 -36.42 5.28 -38.90
C VAL A 75 -37.08 4.20 -39.74
N ASP A 76 -36.89 4.26 -41.07
CA ASP A 76 -37.37 3.26 -42.02
C ASP A 76 -36.24 2.27 -42.31
N LEU A 77 -36.42 1.02 -41.88
CA LEU A 77 -35.45 -0.06 -41.98
C LEU A 77 -35.83 -1.07 -43.07
N ALA A 78 -36.90 -0.83 -43.83
CA ALA A 78 -37.43 -1.78 -44.80
C ALA A 78 -36.41 -2.19 -45.86
N GLU A 79 -35.57 -1.25 -46.30
CA GLU A 79 -34.52 -1.46 -47.31
C GLU A 79 -33.10 -1.51 -46.72
N THR A 80 -32.98 -1.35 -45.41
CA THR A 80 -31.70 -1.29 -44.71
C THR A 80 -31.11 -2.69 -44.53
N LYS A 81 -29.81 -2.85 -44.84
CA LYS A 81 -29.10 -4.12 -44.65
C LYS A 81 -28.52 -4.22 -43.24
N ALA A 82 -28.32 -5.46 -42.78
CA ALA A 82 -27.59 -5.69 -41.52
C ALA A 82 -26.16 -5.11 -41.62
N GLY A 83 -25.77 -4.30 -40.63
CA GLY A 83 -24.49 -3.59 -40.62
C GLY A 83 -24.48 -2.24 -41.33
N GLU A 84 -25.60 -1.78 -41.89
CA GLU A 84 -25.77 -0.41 -42.42
C GLU A 84 -26.71 0.37 -41.48
N PRO A 85 -26.22 1.01 -40.41
CA PRO A 85 -27.09 1.68 -39.44
C PRO A 85 -27.73 2.96 -40.01
N LEU A 86 -28.92 3.31 -39.51
CA LEU A 86 -29.50 4.65 -39.66
C LEU A 86 -29.53 5.35 -38.31
N ALA A 87 -29.05 6.59 -38.27
CA ALA A 87 -28.91 7.37 -37.05
C ALA A 87 -30.01 8.43 -36.92
N VAL A 88 -30.39 8.73 -35.68
CA VAL A 88 -31.39 9.76 -35.35
C VAL A 88 -30.67 11.06 -35.07
N SER A 89 -30.78 11.98 -36.02
CA SER A 89 -30.16 13.29 -35.91
C SER A 89 -30.89 14.23 -34.93
N PRO A 90 -30.21 15.22 -34.36
CA PRO A 90 -30.84 16.27 -33.56
C PRO A 90 -31.89 17.09 -34.33
N SER A 91 -31.88 17.09 -35.67
CA SER A 91 -32.90 17.75 -36.48
C SER A 91 -34.21 16.96 -36.62
N GLY A 92 -34.32 15.78 -35.99
CA GLY A 92 -35.51 14.93 -36.02
C GLY A 92 -35.64 14.11 -37.32
N LYS A 93 -34.50 13.80 -37.96
CA LYS A 93 -34.45 12.99 -39.19
C LYS A 93 -33.60 11.74 -39.01
N ALA A 94 -34.00 10.65 -39.66
CA ALA A 94 -33.14 9.51 -39.88
C ALA A 94 -32.09 9.85 -40.96
N VAL A 95 -30.82 9.66 -40.65
CA VAL A 95 -29.68 9.97 -41.52
C VAL A 95 -28.71 8.81 -41.56
N ASP A 96 -27.88 8.73 -42.60
CA ASP A 96 -26.74 7.81 -42.63
C ASP A 96 -25.65 8.35 -41.68
N PRO A 97 -25.23 7.62 -40.62
CA PRO A 97 -24.20 8.07 -39.68
C PRO A 97 -22.84 8.29 -40.34
N SER A 98 -22.57 7.66 -41.49
CA SER A 98 -21.33 7.87 -42.25
C SER A 98 -21.34 9.14 -43.12
N ALA A 99 -22.50 9.81 -43.23
CA ALA A 99 -22.62 11.02 -44.01
C ALA A 99 -21.77 12.16 -43.41
N ARG A 100 -21.03 12.88 -44.26
CA ARG A 100 -20.20 14.03 -43.86
C ARG A 100 -21.03 15.30 -43.60
N SER A 101 -22.13 15.19 -42.86
CA SER A 101 -22.97 16.32 -42.45
C SER A 101 -22.85 16.56 -40.95
N ASP A 102 -22.99 17.80 -40.51
CA ASP A 102 -22.95 18.14 -39.08
C ASP A 102 -24.10 17.47 -38.29
N ASP A 103 -25.22 17.26 -38.95
CA ASP A 103 -26.42 16.63 -38.38
C ASP A 103 -26.23 15.11 -38.16
N ALA A 104 -25.48 14.43 -39.05
CA ALA A 104 -25.08 13.04 -38.87
C ALA A 104 -24.01 12.87 -37.79
N LYS A 105 -23.01 13.76 -37.73
CA LYS A 105 -21.98 13.75 -36.68
C LYS A 105 -22.51 14.00 -35.27
N ALA A 106 -23.66 14.67 -35.16
CA ALA A 106 -24.29 14.97 -33.89
C ALA A 106 -25.36 13.92 -33.49
N ALA A 107 -25.58 12.90 -34.32
CA ALA A 107 -26.50 11.81 -34.02
C ALA A 107 -25.85 10.85 -33.02
N VAL A 108 -26.53 10.57 -31.92
CA VAL A 108 -25.98 9.76 -30.80
C VAL A 108 -26.63 8.39 -30.65
N VAL A 109 -27.67 8.12 -31.44
CA VAL A 109 -28.39 6.85 -31.44
C VAL A 109 -28.55 6.40 -32.87
N SER A 110 -28.13 5.18 -33.15
CA SER A 110 -28.36 4.54 -34.44
C SER A 110 -29.00 3.17 -34.30
N LEU A 111 -29.79 2.81 -35.30
CA LEU A 111 -30.49 1.55 -35.39
C LEU A 111 -29.98 0.75 -36.57
N ALA A 112 -29.79 -0.55 -36.37
CA ALA A 112 -29.48 -1.49 -37.43
C ALA A 112 -30.37 -2.74 -37.36
N PRO A 113 -30.65 -3.39 -38.51
CA PRO A 113 -31.27 -4.70 -38.52
C PRO A 113 -30.39 -5.74 -37.83
N VAL A 114 -30.94 -6.49 -36.87
CA VAL A 114 -30.25 -7.64 -36.24
C VAL A 114 -29.93 -8.69 -37.30
N ARG A 115 -28.73 -9.29 -37.25
CA ARG A 115 -28.38 -10.43 -38.10
C ARG A 115 -29.25 -11.64 -37.74
N SER A 116 -30.13 -12.03 -38.66
CA SER A 116 -30.90 -13.28 -38.54
C SER A 116 -30.01 -14.49 -38.78
N VAL A 117 -30.11 -15.50 -37.93
CA VAL A 117 -29.41 -16.80 -38.07
C VAL A 117 -30.04 -17.65 -39.19
N VAL A 118 -31.23 -17.26 -39.69
CA VAL A 118 -31.96 -17.94 -40.76
C VAL A 118 -31.91 -17.12 -42.06
N PRO A 119 -31.32 -17.64 -43.15
CA PRO A 119 -31.28 -16.95 -44.44
C PRO A 119 -32.70 -16.68 -44.97
N GLY A 120 -33.02 -15.40 -45.25
CA GLY A 120 -34.28 -15.00 -45.91
C GLY A 120 -35.43 -14.56 -44.98
N GLN A 121 -35.24 -14.54 -43.66
CA GLN A 121 -36.19 -13.90 -42.72
C GLN A 121 -35.60 -12.62 -42.13
N GLN A 122 -36.09 -11.44 -42.57
CA GLN A 122 -35.91 -10.18 -41.83
C GLN A 122 -36.81 -10.22 -40.58
N SER A 123 -36.21 -10.31 -39.39
CA SER A 123 -36.92 -10.29 -38.10
C SER A 123 -36.91 -8.92 -37.43
N VAL A 124 -36.90 -7.83 -38.22
CA VAL A 124 -36.69 -6.46 -37.75
C VAL A 124 -37.92 -5.63 -38.11
N PRO A 125 -38.38 -4.72 -37.24
CA PRO A 125 -39.52 -3.86 -37.55
C PRO A 125 -39.17 -2.93 -38.75
N PRO A 126 -39.99 -2.86 -39.82
CA PRO A 126 -39.72 -2.04 -40.98
C PRO A 126 -39.73 -0.54 -40.68
N LYS A 127 -40.46 -0.10 -39.65
CA LYS A 127 -40.47 1.30 -39.19
C LYS A 127 -40.45 1.37 -37.67
N VAL A 128 -39.57 2.21 -37.14
CA VAL A 128 -39.43 2.43 -35.69
C VAL A 128 -39.43 3.93 -35.41
N GLU A 129 -40.32 4.38 -34.54
CA GLU A 129 -40.21 5.67 -33.86
C GLU A 129 -39.13 5.56 -32.78
N VAL A 130 -38.12 6.42 -32.88
CA VAL A 130 -37.04 6.54 -31.91
C VAL A 130 -37.20 7.87 -31.22
N ARG A 131 -37.36 7.82 -29.90
CA ARG A 131 -37.33 9.01 -29.05
C ARG A 131 -36.08 8.97 -28.18
N VAL A 132 -35.15 9.88 -28.45
CA VAL A 132 -33.99 10.13 -27.62
C VAL A 132 -34.43 11.06 -26.49
N LEU A 133 -34.16 10.65 -25.26
CA LEU A 133 -34.44 11.35 -24.02
C LEU A 133 -33.14 11.98 -23.52
N ASP A 134 -33.22 13.22 -23.07
CA ASP A 134 -32.06 13.91 -22.49
C ASP A 134 -31.73 13.40 -21.07
N ARG A 135 -30.55 13.80 -20.57
CA ARG A 135 -30.07 13.49 -19.22
C ARG A 135 -31.11 13.81 -18.14
N LYS A 136 -31.82 14.93 -18.28
CA LYS A 136 -32.79 15.39 -17.27
C LYS A 136 -34.02 14.49 -17.22
N ALA A 137 -34.44 13.93 -18.35
CA ALA A 137 -35.57 13.02 -18.42
C ALA A 137 -35.27 11.66 -17.78
N VAL A 138 -34.04 11.16 -17.89
CA VAL A 138 -33.65 9.84 -17.33
C VAL A 138 -33.09 9.87 -15.92
N ALA A 139 -32.56 11.01 -15.46
CA ALA A 139 -31.97 11.17 -14.14
C ALA A 139 -32.88 10.75 -12.96
N PRO A 140 -34.20 11.03 -12.95
CA PRO A 140 -35.08 10.60 -11.86
C PRO A 140 -35.13 9.07 -11.67
N ALA A 141 -34.81 8.31 -12.70
CA ALA A 141 -34.81 6.85 -12.69
C ALA A 141 -33.40 6.23 -12.51
N GLY A 142 -32.38 7.06 -12.27
CA GLY A 142 -30.97 6.63 -12.15
C GLY A 142 -30.23 6.54 -13.49
N GLY A 143 -30.83 7.01 -14.59
CA GLY A 143 -30.17 7.01 -15.89
C GLY A 143 -29.12 8.10 -16.02
N LEU A 144 -28.03 7.79 -16.71
CA LEU A 144 -26.89 8.67 -16.97
C LEU A 144 -26.88 9.09 -18.45
N GLY A 145 -26.66 10.39 -18.69
CA GLY A 145 -26.45 10.95 -20.03
C GLY A 145 -27.67 11.02 -20.94
N LEU A 146 -28.26 9.90 -21.34
CA LEU A 146 -29.40 9.84 -22.26
C LEU A 146 -30.20 8.55 -22.10
N GLY A 147 -31.44 8.58 -22.62
CA GLY A 147 -32.27 7.38 -22.79
C GLY A 147 -32.84 7.27 -24.20
N VAL A 148 -33.30 6.08 -24.54
CA VAL A 148 -33.90 5.77 -25.84
C VAL A 148 -35.19 5.01 -25.60
N ARG A 149 -36.28 5.51 -26.17
CA ARG A 149 -37.53 4.77 -26.29
C ARG A 149 -37.72 4.37 -27.75
N LEU A 150 -38.00 3.09 -27.96
CA LEU A 150 -38.22 2.50 -29.27
C LEU A 150 -39.66 2.02 -29.35
N THR A 151 -40.39 2.52 -30.34
CA THR A 151 -41.78 2.13 -30.57
C THR A 151 -41.98 1.79 -32.03
N ARG A 152 -42.64 0.68 -32.31
CA ARG A 152 -42.92 0.23 -33.68
C ARG A 152 -43.87 1.20 -34.37
N ALA A 153 -43.47 1.72 -35.53
CA ALA A 153 -44.27 2.64 -36.34
C ALA A 153 -45.00 1.93 -37.52
N ASP A 154 -45.05 0.60 -37.49
CA ASP A 154 -45.66 -0.25 -38.52
C ASP A 154 -46.99 -0.91 -38.09
N LYS A 155 -47.54 -0.50 -36.94
CA LYS A 155 -48.85 -0.93 -36.40
C LYS A 155 -48.96 -2.43 -36.08
N SER A 156 -47.85 -3.08 -35.76
CA SER A 156 -47.82 -4.47 -35.29
C SER A 156 -47.77 -4.52 -33.76
N ASP A 157 -48.47 -5.50 -33.18
CA ASP A 157 -48.61 -5.67 -31.73
C ASP A 157 -47.51 -6.52 -31.08
N ASP A 158 -46.63 -7.15 -31.88
CA ASP A 158 -45.55 -7.99 -31.37
C ASP A 158 -44.26 -7.17 -31.17
N PRO A 159 -43.58 -7.21 -30.01
CA PRO A 159 -42.24 -6.66 -29.90
C PRO A 159 -41.26 -7.33 -30.87
N LYS A 160 -40.29 -6.58 -31.41
CA LYS A 160 -39.24 -7.13 -32.27
C LYS A 160 -37.86 -6.63 -31.88
N ALA A 161 -36.88 -7.53 -32.01
CA ALA A 161 -35.49 -7.24 -31.75
C ALA A 161 -34.92 -6.26 -32.79
N ILE A 162 -34.08 -5.34 -32.31
CA ILE A 162 -33.35 -4.36 -33.11
C ILE A 162 -32.00 -4.09 -32.45
N GLU A 163 -30.97 -3.85 -33.25
CA GLU A 163 -29.66 -3.43 -32.74
C GLU A 163 -29.68 -1.91 -32.56
N VAL A 164 -29.30 -1.45 -31.37
CA VAL A 164 -29.09 -0.04 -31.04
C VAL A 164 -27.61 0.16 -30.76
N SER A 165 -27.04 1.21 -31.34
CA SER A 165 -25.76 1.77 -30.92
C SER A 165 -25.97 3.16 -30.33
N ILE A 166 -25.36 3.39 -29.18
CA ILE A 166 -25.35 4.66 -28.45
C ILE A 166 -23.93 5.22 -28.49
N ASP A 167 -23.75 6.34 -29.17
CA ASP A 167 -22.49 7.11 -29.17
C ASP A 167 -22.48 8.02 -27.93
N TYR A 168 -21.55 7.74 -27.03
CA TYR A 168 -21.29 8.50 -25.82
C TYR A 168 -19.97 9.28 -25.87
N SER A 169 -19.27 9.30 -27.01
CA SER A 169 -17.96 9.95 -27.18
C SER A 169 -17.94 11.41 -26.71
N SER A 170 -19.06 12.12 -26.91
CA SER A 170 -19.26 13.52 -26.53
C SER A 170 -19.33 13.76 -25.01
N PHE A 171 -19.60 12.74 -24.20
CA PHE A 171 -19.69 12.84 -22.74
C PHE A 171 -18.94 11.72 -21.98
N ARG A 172 -18.08 10.97 -22.67
CA ARG A 172 -17.32 9.82 -22.10
C ARG A 172 -16.43 10.15 -20.91
N HIS A 173 -16.12 11.43 -20.68
CA HIS A 173 -15.30 11.89 -19.56
C HIS A 173 -16.11 12.60 -18.47
N ALA A 174 -17.44 12.45 -18.47
CA ALA A 174 -18.32 13.25 -17.61
C ALA A 174 -18.22 12.95 -16.11
N TYR A 175 -17.71 11.78 -15.68
CA TYR A 175 -17.74 11.37 -14.26
C TYR A 175 -16.44 10.77 -13.73
N GLY A 176 -15.32 10.89 -14.46
CA GLY A 176 -13.99 10.48 -13.97
C GLY A 176 -13.82 9.00 -13.63
N GLY A 177 -12.60 8.65 -13.23
CA GLY A 177 -12.20 7.34 -12.75
C GLY A 177 -12.50 6.21 -13.72
N ASP A 178 -12.34 6.39 -15.04
CA ASP A 178 -12.64 5.40 -16.10
C ASP A 178 -14.14 5.14 -16.37
N PHE A 179 -14.98 6.16 -16.15
CA PHE A 179 -16.43 6.14 -16.36
C PHE A 179 -16.89 5.43 -17.65
N ALA A 180 -16.22 5.69 -18.78
CA ALA A 180 -16.56 5.11 -20.07
C ALA A 180 -16.52 3.57 -20.09
N GLY A 181 -15.50 2.96 -19.46
CA GLY A 181 -15.37 1.51 -19.38
C GLY A 181 -16.44 0.84 -18.53
N ARG A 182 -17.00 1.57 -17.55
CA ARG A 182 -18.06 1.07 -16.66
C ARG A 182 -19.48 1.23 -17.20
N LEU A 183 -19.67 1.82 -18.38
CA LEU A 183 -21.00 2.05 -18.94
C LEU A 183 -21.76 0.75 -19.20
N ARG A 184 -23.04 0.73 -18.79
CA ARG A 184 -23.97 -0.38 -18.95
C ARG A 184 -25.30 0.13 -19.50
N LEU A 185 -26.04 -0.75 -20.18
CA LEU A 185 -27.39 -0.45 -20.67
C LEU A 185 -28.45 -1.01 -19.72
N LEU A 186 -29.40 -0.18 -19.32
CA LEU A 186 -30.48 -0.53 -18.42
C LEU A 186 -31.84 -0.32 -19.09
N ARG A 187 -32.66 -1.37 -19.11
CA ARG A 187 -34.06 -1.31 -19.51
C ARG A 187 -34.95 -1.07 -18.29
N MET A 188 -35.90 -0.15 -18.44
CA MET A 188 -36.91 0.17 -17.43
C MET A 188 -38.27 0.47 -18.08
N PRO A 189 -39.41 0.30 -17.37
CA PRO A 189 -40.71 0.77 -17.85
C PRO A 189 -40.70 2.29 -18.05
N ALA A 190 -41.42 2.81 -19.06
CA ALA A 190 -41.48 4.25 -19.32
C ALA A 190 -42.03 5.07 -18.12
N CYS A 191 -42.87 4.45 -17.28
CA CYS A 191 -43.36 5.10 -16.06
C CYS A 191 -42.27 5.31 -14.99
N ALA A 192 -41.09 4.70 -15.15
CA ALA A 192 -39.91 4.97 -14.32
C ALA A 192 -39.43 6.41 -14.44
N LEU A 193 -39.60 7.05 -15.61
CA LEU A 193 -39.15 8.43 -15.82
C LEU A 193 -39.92 9.46 -14.98
N THR A 194 -41.16 9.13 -14.60
CA THR A 194 -42.05 10.05 -13.85
C THR A 194 -42.33 9.57 -12.43
N THR A 195 -42.46 8.26 -12.24
CA THR A 195 -42.84 7.63 -10.96
C THR A 195 -41.95 6.42 -10.66
N PRO A 196 -40.62 6.59 -10.58
CA PRO A 196 -39.65 5.50 -10.47
C PRO A 196 -39.80 4.65 -9.19
N ARG A 197 -40.52 5.16 -8.19
CA ARG A 197 -40.77 4.48 -6.91
C ARG A 197 -42.03 3.61 -6.91
N ALA A 198 -42.91 3.78 -7.89
CA ALA A 198 -44.08 2.92 -7.97
C ALA A 198 -43.64 1.49 -8.29
N LYS A 199 -44.19 0.49 -7.60
CA LYS A 199 -43.78 -0.92 -7.75
C LYS A 199 -43.70 -1.40 -9.21
N LYS A 200 -44.65 -0.97 -10.06
CA LYS A 200 -44.70 -1.32 -11.49
C LYS A 200 -43.71 -0.54 -12.38
N CYS A 201 -43.02 0.45 -11.83
CA CYS A 201 -42.07 1.33 -12.51
C CYS A 201 -40.65 1.17 -11.97
N ALA A 202 -40.47 0.36 -10.92
CA ALA A 202 -39.18 0.07 -10.32
C ALA A 202 -38.47 -1.14 -10.98
N GLU A 203 -39.14 -1.84 -11.91
CA GLU A 203 -38.55 -2.94 -12.67
C GLU A 203 -37.35 -2.44 -13.49
N ARG A 204 -36.24 -3.18 -13.39
CA ARG A 204 -34.94 -2.85 -13.96
C ARG A 204 -34.32 -4.12 -14.52
N GLU A 205 -33.82 -4.05 -15.73
CA GLU A 205 -33.17 -5.16 -16.41
C GLU A 205 -31.92 -4.65 -17.12
N TYR A 206 -30.75 -5.13 -16.70
CA TYR A 206 -29.50 -4.82 -17.40
C TYR A 206 -29.45 -5.60 -18.72
N ILE A 207 -29.18 -4.89 -19.81
CA ILE A 207 -29.10 -5.48 -21.15
C ILE A 207 -27.63 -5.72 -21.48
N PRO A 208 -27.24 -6.95 -21.85
CA PRO A 208 -25.91 -7.23 -22.36
C PRO A 208 -25.58 -6.33 -23.55
N ALA A 209 -24.44 -5.67 -23.48
CA ALA A 209 -23.98 -4.72 -24.50
C ALA A 209 -22.48 -4.88 -24.74
N ALA A 210 -22.06 -4.66 -25.98
CA ALA A 210 -20.67 -4.49 -26.34
C ALA A 210 -20.29 -3.00 -26.18
N ASN A 211 -19.30 -2.73 -25.36
CA ASN A 211 -18.81 -1.37 -25.10
C ASN A 211 -17.45 -1.17 -25.76
N ASP A 212 -17.40 -0.30 -26.77
CA ASP A 212 -16.16 0.15 -27.41
C ASP A 212 -15.74 1.47 -26.76
N VAL A 213 -14.77 1.40 -25.84
CA VAL A 213 -14.31 2.54 -25.04
C VAL A 213 -13.48 3.52 -25.87
N GLU A 214 -12.75 3.01 -26.88
CA GLU A 214 -11.91 3.81 -27.76
C GLU A 214 -12.78 4.68 -28.68
N ASP A 215 -13.75 4.06 -29.35
CA ASP A 215 -14.69 4.76 -30.23
C ASP A 215 -15.81 5.49 -29.45
N GLY A 216 -16.01 5.13 -28.18
CA GLY A 216 -17.05 5.70 -27.33
C GLY A 216 -18.46 5.27 -27.73
N THR A 217 -18.65 3.99 -28.08
CA THR A 217 -19.93 3.47 -28.58
C THR A 217 -20.36 2.22 -27.82
N LEU A 218 -21.62 2.21 -27.35
CA LEU A 218 -22.24 1.07 -26.70
C LEU A 218 -23.31 0.46 -27.61
N THR A 219 -23.15 -0.82 -27.97
CA THR A 219 -24.06 -1.52 -28.90
C THR A 219 -24.77 -2.69 -28.21
N ALA A 220 -26.09 -2.77 -28.36
CA ALA A 220 -26.91 -3.81 -27.75
C ALA A 220 -28.08 -4.22 -28.64
N THR A 221 -28.53 -5.48 -28.50
CA THR A 221 -29.81 -5.93 -29.06
C THR A 221 -30.93 -5.65 -28.07
N VAL A 222 -31.90 -4.84 -28.47
CA VAL A 222 -33.04 -4.41 -27.64
C VAL A 222 -34.37 -4.70 -28.33
N GLN A 223 -35.49 -4.47 -27.66
CA GLN A 223 -36.83 -4.66 -28.22
C GLN A 223 -37.46 -3.30 -28.58
N ALA A 224 -38.01 -3.20 -29.78
CA ALA A 224 -38.95 -2.14 -30.13
C ALA A 224 -40.36 -2.56 -29.73
N ASP A 225 -40.99 -1.81 -28.83
CA ASP A 225 -42.31 -2.13 -28.28
C ASP A 225 -43.44 -1.72 -29.24
N PRO A 226 -44.62 -2.37 -29.20
CA PRO A 226 -45.76 -2.01 -30.02
C PRO A 226 -46.32 -0.61 -29.69
N ASP A 227 -46.80 0.09 -30.72
CA ASP A 227 -47.53 1.34 -30.53
C ASP A 227 -48.93 1.08 -29.97
N THR A 228 -49.11 1.45 -28.72
CA THR A 228 -50.35 1.26 -27.94
C THR A 228 -51.13 2.57 -27.76
N SER A 229 -50.78 3.62 -28.52
CA SER A 229 -51.43 4.95 -28.46
C SER A 229 -52.81 5.02 -29.13
N GLY A 230 -53.30 3.91 -29.70
CA GLY A 230 -54.65 3.81 -30.28
C GLY A 230 -55.77 3.70 -29.23
N PRO A 231 -57.01 4.14 -29.54
CA PRO A 231 -58.14 4.02 -28.62
C PRO A 231 -58.50 2.53 -28.45
N SER A 232 -58.17 1.94 -27.30
CA SER A 232 -58.67 0.61 -26.94
C SER A 232 -60.12 0.72 -26.46
N THR A 233 -61.03 -0.06 -27.06
CA THR A 233 -62.45 -0.10 -26.67
C THR A 233 -62.71 -1.01 -25.46
N GLN A 234 -61.73 -1.24 -24.59
CA GLN A 234 -61.91 -2.07 -23.40
C GLN A 234 -61.47 -1.36 -22.11
N THR A 235 -62.49 -0.88 -21.40
CA THR A 235 -62.59 -0.68 -19.94
C THR A 235 -61.61 0.24 -19.24
N LEU A 236 -62.16 1.39 -18.85
CA LEU A 236 -61.69 2.36 -17.87
C LEU A 236 -61.56 1.74 -16.46
N SER A 237 -60.37 1.25 -16.09
CA SER A 237 -59.92 1.20 -14.68
C SER A 237 -58.43 0.85 -14.54
N ALA A 238 -57.55 1.80 -14.86
CA ALA A 238 -56.22 1.97 -14.24
C ALA A 238 -55.61 3.25 -14.80
N ALA A 239 -55.04 4.09 -13.94
CA ALA A 239 -54.26 5.25 -14.36
C ALA A 239 -53.22 4.84 -15.40
N SER A 240 -53.14 5.60 -16.50
CA SER A 240 -52.24 5.40 -17.64
C SER A 240 -50.80 5.15 -17.20
N ALA A 241 -50.40 3.89 -17.11
CA ALA A 241 -49.00 3.50 -17.26
C ALA A 241 -48.69 3.65 -18.74
N SER A 242 -47.78 4.56 -19.10
CA SER A 242 -47.23 4.64 -20.45
C SER A 242 -46.65 3.27 -20.82
N SER A 243 -47.33 2.53 -21.68
CA SER A 243 -46.86 1.27 -22.25
C SER A 243 -45.65 1.54 -23.15
N GLY A 244 -44.52 0.91 -22.84
CA GLY A 244 -43.25 1.06 -23.55
C GLY A 244 -42.04 0.99 -22.60
N SER A 245 -40.95 0.46 -23.10
CA SER A 245 -39.65 0.33 -22.43
C SER A 245 -38.78 1.53 -22.77
N VAL A 246 -37.95 1.93 -21.82
CA VAL A 246 -36.90 2.92 -21.98
C VAL A 246 -35.58 2.23 -21.72
N TYR A 247 -34.61 2.44 -22.60
CA TYR A 247 -33.24 1.98 -22.47
C TYR A 247 -32.37 3.19 -22.13
N THR A 248 -31.65 3.17 -21.00
CA THR A 248 -30.79 4.28 -20.57
C THR A 248 -29.41 3.76 -20.22
N LEU A 249 -28.40 4.62 -20.32
CA LEU A 249 -27.08 4.29 -19.77
C LEU A 249 -27.11 4.39 -18.24
N THR A 250 -26.28 3.57 -17.60
CA THR A 250 -25.92 3.59 -16.18
C THR A 250 -24.47 3.08 -16.05
N THR A 251 -23.93 2.93 -14.86
CA THR A 251 -22.57 2.42 -14.63
C THR A 251 -22.54 1.25 -13.67
N GLY A 252 -21.53 0.39 -13.83
CA GLY A 252 -21.09 -0.54 -12.80
C GLY A 252 -19.98 0.06 -11.92
N SER A 253 -19.52 -0.72 -10.94
CA SER A 253 -18.39 -0.40 -10.05
C SER A 253 -17.06 -0.99 -10.52
N SER A 254 -17.05 -1.74 -11.62
CA SER A 254 -15.83 -2.33 -12.21
C SER A 254 -15.93 -2.44 -13.73
N SER A 255 -14.77 -2.50 -14.39
CA SER A 255 -14.59 -2.66 -15.82
C SER A 255 -13.26 -3.37 -16.13
N ASP A 256 -12.82 -3.40 -17.38
CA ASP A 256 -11.50 -3.96 -17.72
C ASP A 256 -10.35 -3.06 -17.25
N GLU A 257 -10.63 -1.80 -16.95
CA GLU A 257 -9.69 -0.81 -16.42
C GLU A 257 -9.45 -0.96 -14.91
N GLY A 258 -10.29 -1.69 -14.17
CA GLY A 258 -10.13 -1.92 -12.73
C GLY A 258 -11.45 -2.17 -11.97
N ASP A 259 -11.34 -2.39 -10.66
CA ASP A 259 -12.46 -2.72 -9.78
C ASP A 259 -12.50 -1.84 -8.53
N TYR A 260 -13.50 -0.95 -8.43
CA TYR A 260 -13.68 -0.09 -7.24
C TYR A 260 -14.33 -0.81 -6.06
N ARG A 261 -14.84 -2.05 -6.23
CA ARG A 261 -15.31 -2.89 -5.12
C ARG A 261 -14.15 -3.43 -4.30
N ALA A 262 -12.95 -3.50 -4.89
CA ALA A 262 -11.73 -3.88 -4.19
C ALA A 262 -11.24 -2.76 -3.27
N THR A 263 -10.79 -3.11 -2.07
CA THR A 263 -10.15 -2.15 -1.15
C THR A 263 -8.80 -1.68 -1.74
N PRO A 264 -8.19 -0.62 -1.18
CA PRO A 264 -6.86 -0.18 -1.60
C PRO A 264 -5.73 -1.20 -1.36
N LEU A 265 -5.98 -2.27 -0.58
CA LEU A 265 -5.02 -3.35 -0.37
C LEU A 265 -4.97 -4.24 -1.62
N ASN A 266 -3.94 -4.06 -2.44
CA ASN A 266 -3.75 -4.86 -3.64
C ASN A 266 -2.88 -6.10 -3.39
N GLN A 267 -2.90 -7.03 -4.36
CA GLN A 267 -2.13 -8.27 -4.29
C GLN A 267 -0.62 -8.02 -4.15
N ALA A 268 -0.07 -6.98 -4.78
CA ALA A 268 1.36 -6.67 -4.70
C ALA A 268 1.85 -6.36 -3.28
N SER A 269 0.94 -6.09 -2.33
CA SER A 269 1.26 -5.97 -0.91
C SER A 269 1.78 -7.27 -0.28
N SER A 270 1.54 -8.42 -0.93
CA SER A 270 2.06 -9.74 -0.55
C SER A 270 3.42 -10.07 -1.19
N TRP A 271 3.85 -9.31 -2.19
CA TRP A 271 5.08 -9.59 -2.91
C TRP A 271 6.31 -9.21 -2.10
N ASP A 272 7.35 -10.05 -2.19
CA ASP A 272 8.59 -9.78 -1.48
C ASP A 272 9.26 -8.48 -1.98
N VAL A 273 9.78 -7.68 -1.05
CA VAL A 273 10.63 -6.53 -1.35
C VAL A 273 12.04 -6.84 -0.88
N SER A 274 12.92 -7.17 -1.82
CA SER A 274 14.31 -7.51 -1.55
C SER A 274 15.19 -7.13 -2.73
N THR A 275 16.50 -7.28 -2.59
CA THR A 275 17.48 -7.12 -3.67
C THR A 275 17.13 -7.97 -4.91
N ALA A 276 16.42 -9.08 -4.72
CA ALA A 276 15.97 -10.00 -5.77
C ALA A 276 14.65 -9.63 -6.45
N SER A 277 13.85 -8.71 -5.89
CA SER A 277 12.50 -8.43 -6.41
C SER A 277 12.50 -7.52 -7.63
N GLY A 278 13.57 -6.72 -7.81
CA GLY A 278 13.72 -5.78 -8.92
C GLY A 278 12.85 -4.53 -8.81
N ALA A 279 12.29 -4.24 -7.63
CA ALA A 279 11.57 -3.01 -7.34
C ALA A 279 12.48 -1.77 -7.39
N PHE A 280 11.98 -0.64 -7.91
CA PHE A 280 12.54 0.66 -7.56
C PHE A 280 11.80 1.20 -6.34
N THR A 281 12.54 1.57 -5.29
CA THR A 281 12.00 2.25 -4.12
C THR A 281 12.70 3.59 -3.92
N TYR A 282 11.95 4.60 -3.47
CA TYR A 282 12.49 5.92 -3.15
C TYR A 282 11.79 6.47 -1.90
N SER A 283 12.50 7.20 -1.06
CA SER A 283 11.96 7.71 0.21
C SER A 283 12.28 9.19 0.38
N VAL A 284 11.26 10.00 0.69
CA VAL A 284 11.39 11.39 1.11
C VAL A 284 11.02 11.49 2.58
N PRO A 285 11.99 11.49 3.50
CA PRO A 285 11.73 11.61 4.92
C PRO A 285 11.19 13.01 5.27
N ILE A 286 10.17 13.04 6.12
CA ILE A 286 9.65 14.26 6.72
C ILE A 286 10.40 14.49 8.02
N GLN A 287 11.29 15.48 8.03
CA GLN A 287 12.06 15.85 9.21
C GLN A 287 11.15 16.45 10.27
N LEU A 288 11.05 15.76 11.41
CA LEU A 288 10.27 16.20 12.56
C LEU A 288 11.20 16.75 13.66
N PRO A 289 10.84 17.88 14.30
CA PRO A 289 11.55 18.36 15.49
C PRO A 289 11.57 17.30 16.59
N ARG A 290 12.75 17.04 17.18
CA ARG A 290 12.86 16.12 18.31
C ARG A 290 12.13 16.72 19.54
N PRO A 291 11.23 15.98 20.20
CA PRO A 291 10.57 16.48 21.39
C PRO A 291 11.54 16.52 22.59
N PRO A 292 11.24 17.27 23.67
CA PRO A 292 12.05 17.28 24.89
C PRO A 292 12.12 15.93 25.65
N MET A 293 11.28 14.97 25.27
CA MET A 293 11.06 13.66 25.88
C MET A 293 10.34 12.74 24.89
N GLY A 294 10.64 11.45 24.96
CA GLY A 294 10.27 10.48 23.93
C GLY A 294 11.00 10.74 22.62
N GLU A 295 10.52 10.13 21.54
CA GLU A 295 11.07 10.30 20.20
C GLU A 295 10.00 10.85 19.24
N ALA A 296 10.46 11.54 18.18
CA ALA A 296 9.57 11.92 17.09
C ALA A 296 9.23 10.68 16.25
N PRO A 297 7.99 10.54 15.75
CA PRO A 297 7.62 9.43 14.90
C PRO A 297 8.36 9.48 13.55
N GLU A 298 8.67 8.32 12.98
CA GLU A 298 9.26 8.26 11.64
C GLU A 298 8.19 8.45 10.55
N LEU A 299 8.20 9.61 9.88
CA LEU A 299 7.29 9.93 8.80
C LEU A 299 8.04 10.15 7.48
N ALA A 300 7.57 9.55 6.39
CA ALA A 300 8.16 9.60 5.06
C ALA A 300 7.13 9.32 3.97
N LEU A 301 7.29 9.99 2.82
CA LEU A 301 6.65 9.59 1.57
C LEU A 301 7.52 8.51 0.91
N ARG A 302 6.94 7.36 0.60
CA ARG A 302 7.65 6.20 0.03
C ARG A 302 7.07 5.83 -1.32
N TYR A 303 7.92 5.73 -2.33
CA TYR A 303 7.60 5.19 -3.65
C TYR A 303 8.00 3.71 -3.73
N ASN A 304 7.15 2.88 -4.34
CA ASN A 304 7.49 1.51 -4.72
C ASN A 304 6.88 1.16 -6.08
N SER A 305 7.73 0.87 -7.08
CA SER A 305 7.25 0.52 -8.43
C SER A 305 6.42 -0.76 -8.48
N GLN A 306 6.59 -1.69 -7.53
CA GLN A 306 5.80 -2.93 -7.48
C GLN A 306 4.32 -2.67 -7.19
N ASN A 307 4.00 -1.61 -6.44
CA ASN A 307 2.62 -1.21 -6.19
C ASN A 307 1.92 -0.74 -7.49
N VAL A 308 2.69 -0.29 -8.48
CA VAL A 308 2.20 0.06 -9.82
C VAL A 308 2.13 -1.18 -10.72
N ASP A 309 3.11 -2.07 -10.64
CA ASP A 309 3.11 -3.35 -11.38
C ASP A 309 1.93 -4.27 -10.99
N GLY A 310 1.46 -4.19 -9.75
CA GLY A 310 0.31 -4.95 -9.25
C GLY A 310 -1.06 -4.41 -9.62
N ARG A 311 -1.15 -3.34 -10.42
CA ARG A 311 -2.42 -2.77 -10.90
C ARG A 311 -2.92 -3.51 -12.15
N THR A 312 -4.11 -4.07 -12.07
CA THR A 312 -4.73 -4.96 -13.05
C THR A 312 -6.23 -4.72 -13.15
N SER A 313 -6.93 -5.40 -14.07
CA SER A 313 -8.39 -5.33 -14.18
C SER A 313 -9.14 -5.86 -12.94
N ALA A 314 -8.48 -6.62 -12.07
CA ALA A 314 -9.05 -7.18 -10.85
C ALA A 314 -8.79 -6.32 -9.61
N SER A 315 -7.99 -5.24 -9.72
CA SER A 315 -7.59 -4.42 -8.59
C SER A 315 -8.20 -3.02 -8.64
N ASN A 316 -8.16 -2.35 -7.50
CA ASN A 316 -8.44 -0.93 -7.42
C ASN A 316 -7.30 -0.12 -8.05
N ASN A 317 -7.57 0.53 -9.19
CA ASN A 317 -6.55 1.22 -9.97
C ASN A 317 -6.43 2.72 -9.68
N GLN A 318 -7.19 3.24 -8.71
CA GLN A 318 -7.02 4.61 -8.26
C GLN A 318 -5.67 4.80 -7.55
N SER A 319 -5.01 5.92 -7.83
CA SER A 319 -3.81 6.34 -7.10
C SER A 319 -4.15 6.71 -5.65
N SER A 320 -3.24 6.45 -4.72
CA SER A 320 -3.40 6.92 -3.33
C SER A 320 -3.52 8.46 -3.29
N TRP A 321 -3.93 9.01 -2.15
CA TRP A 321 -3.95 10.46 -1.94
C TRP A 321 -2.58 11.15 -2.07
N THR A 322 -1.47 10.39 -2.11
CA THR A 322 -0.12 10.91 -2.36
C THR A 322 0.36 10.69 -3.80
N GLY A 323 -0.46 10.11 -4.67
CA GLY A 323 -0.17 9.89 -6.10
C GLY A 323 0.27 8.47 -6.45
N MET A 324 0.35 8.18 -7.75
CA MET A 324 0.64 6.83 -8.26
C MET A 324 1.98 6.29 -7.75
N GLY A 325 1.94 5.12 -7.11
CA GLY A 325 3.12 4.41 -6.58
C GLY A 325 3.69 5.00 -5.29
N TRP A 326 3.14 6.11 -4.78
CA TRP A 326 3.55 6.76 -3.54
C TRP A 326 2.56 6.46 -2.41
N ASP A 327 3.05 6.28 -1.20
CA ASP A 327 2.26 6.20 0.03
C ASP A 327 2.95 6.93 1.19
N LEU A 328 2.17 7.32 2.20
CA LEU A 328 2.69 7.80 3.49
C LEU A 328 2.85 6.60 4.43
N ASN A 329 4.02 6.43 5.08
CA ASN A 329 4.37 5.25 5.88
C ASN A 329 3.66 5.17 7.26
N VAL A 330 2.35 5.40 7.31
CA VAL A 330 1.55 5.32 8.53
C VAL A 330 0.98 3.91 8.66
N GLY A 331 1.15 3.30 9.83
CA GLY A 331 0.72 1.93 10.05
C GLY A 331 -0.79 1.76 9.98
N PHE A 332 -1.23 0.56 9.58
CA PHE A 332 -2.63 0.13 9.64
C PHE A 332 -2.75 -1.38 9.85
N ILE A 333 -3.94 -1.82 10.28
CA ILE A 333 -4.40 -3.20 10.17
C ILE A 333 -5.66 -3.18 9.31
N GLU A 334 -5.75 -4.07 8.33
CA GLU A 334 -6.92 -4.22 7.45
C GLU A 334 -7.49 -5.63 7.60
N ARG A 335 -8.81 -5.73 7.79
CA ARG A 335 -9.56 -6.99 7.74
C ARG A 335 -10.09 -7.16 6.32
N ARG A 336 -9.89 -8.33 5.75
CA ARG A 336 -10.39 -8.67 4.41
C ARG A 336 -11.77 -9.34 4.50
N TYR A 337 -12.61 -9.08 3.51
CA TYR A 337 -13.97 -9.59 3.37
C TYR A 337 -14.18 -10.17 1.97
N LYS A 338 -15.16 -11.07 1.84
CA LYS A 338 -15.63 -11.58 0.55
C LYS A 338 -16.86 -10.80 0.10
N ASN A 339 -17.13 -10.74 -1.20
CA ASN A 339 -18.42 -10.24 -1.65
C ASN A 339 -19.50 -11.31 -1.47
N CYS A 340 -20.69 -10.95 -0.97
CA CYS A 340 -21.76 -11.93 -0.76
C CYS A 340 -22.22 -12.62 -2.07
N THR A 341 -22.02 -11.99 -3.23
CA THR A 341 -22.27 -12.66 -4.53
C THR A 341 -21.35 -13.84 -4.80
N GLN A 342 -20.18 -13.87 -4.16
CA GLN A 342 -19.23 -14.99 -4.20
C GLN A 342 -19.43 -15.94 -3.01
N ASP A 343 -20.42 -15.68 -2.15
CA ASP A 343 -20.69 -16.45 -0.94
C ASP A 343 -22.12 -17.02 -0.94
N GLY A 344 -22.57 -17.48 -2.12
CA GLY A 344 -23.88 -18.09 -2.28
C GLY A 344 -25.08 -17.13 -2.33
N HIS A 345 -24.87 -15.80 -2.24
CA HIS A 345 -25.94 -14.79 -2.30
C HIS A 345 -25.85 -13.89 -3.54
N PRO A 346 -26.23 -14.37 -4.74
CA PRO A 346 -26.00 -13.67 -6.01
C PRO A 346 -26.74 -12.33 -6.16
N THR A 347 -27.65 -12.00 -5.24
CA THR A 347 -28.39 -10.73 -5.24
C THR A 347 -27.86 -9.71 -4.24
N PHE A 348 -26.95 -10.09 -3.34
CA PHE A 348 -26.42 -9.20 -2.31
C PHE A 348 -25.04 -8.68 -2.76
N GLY A 349 -24.97 -7.41 -3.15
CA GLY A 349 -23.69 -6.77 -3.45
C GLY A 349 -22.92 -6.31 -2.19
N ASP A 350 -23.54 -6.47 -1.01
CA ASP A 350 -22.90 -6.31 0.30
C ASP A 350 -21.65 -7.20 0.46
N LEU A 351 -20.82 -6.88 1.46
CA LEU A 351 -19.72 -7.74 1.88
C LEU A 351 -20.24 -8.79 2.86
N CYS A 352 -19.71 -10.01 2.76
CA CYS A 352 -19.97 -11.11 3.68
C CYS A 352 -18.73 -11.35 4.54
N TRP A 353 -18.98 -11.76 5.78
CA TRP A 353 -17.94 -12.30 6.64
C TRP A 353 -17.45 -13.62 6.03
N ASP A 354 -16.16 -13.93 6.16
CA ASP A 354 -15.64 -15.24 5.80
C ASP A 354 -14.45 -15.56 6.71
N SER A 355 -14.38 -16.83 7.14
CA SER A 355 -13.36 -17.31 8.07
C SER A 355 -12.54 -18.43 7.42
N PRO A 356 -11.21 -18.28 7.29
CA PRO A 356 -10.35 -19.33 6.71
C PRO A 356 -10.39 -20.66 7.49
N ASN A 357 -10.75 -20.61 8.77
CA ASN A 357 -10.90 -21.78 9.65
C ASN A 357 -12.27 -21.78 10.32
N SER A 358 -13.34 -21.67 9.52
CA SER A 358 -14.73 -21.59 10.01
C SER A 358 -15.15 -22.74 10.93
N VAL A 359 -14.48 -23.90 10.86
CA VAL A 359 -14.74 -25.06 11.72
C VAL A 359 -14.30 -24.84 13.17
N GLU A 360 -13.10 -24.29 13.38
CA GLU A 360 -12.55 -24.07 14.73
C GLU A 360 -12.78 -22.64 15.22
N GLU A 361 -12.83 -21.67 14.31
CA GLU A 361 -13.03 -20.25 14.58
C GLU A 361 -14.04 -19.64 13.59
N PRO A 362 -15.35 -19.86 13.76
CA PRO A 362 -16.37 -19.32 12.86
C PRO A 362 -16.42 -17.77 12.85
N SER A 363 -15.93 -17.12 13.90
CA SER A 363 -15.76 -15.65 13.95
C SER A 363 -14.35 -15.18 13.57
N GLY A 364 -13.55 -16.05 12.96
CA GLY A 364 -12.20 -15.77 12.46
C GLY A 364 -12.25 -14.91 11.19
N ALA A 365 -11.14 -14.26 10.87
CA ALA A 365 -11.00 -13.46 9.64
C ALA A 365 -9.51 -13.29 9.28
N VAL A 366 -9.25 -12.93 8.03
CA VAL A 366 -7.90 -12.58 7.56
C VAL A 366 -7.60 -11.11 7.88
N TYR A 367 -6.45 -10.89 8.51
CA TYR A 367 -5.94 -9.54 8.79
C TYR A 367 -4.56 -9.35 8.18
N VAL A 368 -4.33 -8.17 7.60
CA VAL A 368 -3.02 -7.74 7.11
C VAL A 368 -2.57 -6.54 7.94
N ILE A 369 -1.36 -6.60 8.49
CA ILE A 369 -0.71 -5.50 9.20
C ILE A 369 0.31 -4.80 8.30
N ASN A 370 0.36 -3.48 8.39
CA ASN A 370 1.49 -2.65 7.96
C ASN A 370 1.96 -1.83 9.17
N LEU A 371 3.18 -2.06 9.66
CA LEU A 371 3.78 -1.32 10.77
C LEU A 371 5.31 -1.40 10.67
N ASP A 372 6.01 -0.29 10.84
CA ASP A 372 7.49 -0.23 10.90
C ASP A 372 8.21 -0.95 9.75
N GLY A 373 7.64 -0.85 8.54
CA GLY A 373 8.17 -1.49 7.33
C GLY A 373 7.86 -2.98 7.19
N VAL A 374 7.12 -3.57 8.14
CA VAL A 374 6.61 -4.94 8.08
C VAL A 374 5.21 -4.92 7.48
N SER A 375 5.02 -5.62 6.35
CA SER A 375 3.73 -5.89 5.73
C SER A 375 3.49 -7.38 5.73
N SER A 376 2.49 -7.88 6.46
CA SER A 376 2.32 -9.32 6.68
C SER A 376 0.90 -9.69 7.07
N ASN A 377 0.50 -10.94 6.83
CA ASN A 377 -0.67 -11.52 7.45
C ASN A 377 -0.49 -11.64 8.96
N LEU A 378 -1.58 -11.50 9.72
CA LEU A 378 -1.67 -11.88 11.12
C LEU A 378 -2.28 -13.27 11.22
N VAL A 379 -1.58 -14.16 11.91
CA VAL A 379 -1.93 -15.57 12.11
C VAL A 379 -2.40 -15.74 13.54
N GLN A 380 -3.60 -16.27 13.75
CA GLN A 380 -4.10 -16.50 15.11
C GLN A 380 -3.38 -17.70 15.75
N ASP A 381 -3.23 -17.69 17.06
CA ASP A 381 -2.66 -18.79 17.84
C ASP A 381 -3.56 -20.05 17.98
N ASN A 382 -4.72 -20.07 17.30
CA ASN A 382 -5.72 -21.14 17.33
C ASN A 382 -6.22 -21.53 18.73
N THR A 383 -6.14 -20.61 19.72
CA THR A 383 -6.62 -20.86 21.09
C THR A 383 -7.91 -20.12 21.41
N GLY A 384 -8.41 -19.29 20.48
CA GLY A 384 -9.57 -18.43 20.72
C GLY A 384 -9.32 -17.33 21.77
N THR A 385 -8.07 -17.11 22.18
CA THR A 385 -7.72 -16.12 23.23
C THR A 385 -7.55 -14.69 22.70
N GLY A 386 -7.62 -14.49 21.39
CA GLY A 386 -7.44 -13.18 20.75
C GLY A 386 -5.99 -12.74 20.61
N SER A 387 -5.01 -13.64 20.79
CA SER A 387 -3.61 -13.36 20.46
C SER A 387 -3.30 -13.78 19.02
N TYR A 388 -2.47 -12.97 18.36
CA TYR A 388 -2.03 -13.17 16.99
C TYR A 388 -0.50 -13.12 16.92
N HIS A 389 0.03 -13.58 15.80
CA HIS A 389 1.42 -13.50 15.43
C HIS A 389 1.54 -12.92 14.03
N VAL A 390 2.58 -12.13 13.80
CA VAL A 390 2.95 -11.73 12.44
C VAL A 390 3.54 -12.95 11.74
N GLN A 391 3.17 -13.23 10.48
CA GLN A 391 3.63 -14.42 9.76
C GLN A 391 5.16 -14.54 9.70
N ASP A 392 5.88 -13.48 9.32
CA ASP A 392 7.32 -13.35 9.56
C ASP A 392 7.52 -12.62 10.90
N ASP A 393 7.59 -13.39 11.99
CA ASP A 393 7.42 -12.89 13.34
C ASP A 393 8.68 -12.12 13.80
N PRO A 394 8.59 -10.80 14.05
CA PRO A 394 9.70 -10.01 14.58
C PRO A 394 9.88 -10.16 16.10
N GLY A 395 9.01 -10.92 16.78
CA GLY A 395 9.01 -11.06 18.24
C GLY A 395 8.07 -10.08 18.95
N TRP A 396 7.08 -9.55 18.23
CA TRP A 396 6.08 -8.63 18.78
C TRP A 396 4.96 -9.39 19.50
N ARG A 397 4.29 -8.71 20.42
CA ARG A 397 3.01 -9.20 20.96
C ARG A 397 1.85 -8.50 20.26
N VAL A 398 1.04 -9.28 19.53
CA VAL A 398 -0.16 -8.79 18.84
C VAL A 398 -1.41 -9.22 19.61
N GLN A 399 -2.20 -8.25 20.07
CA GLN A 399 -3.44 -8.50 20.80
C GLN A 399 -4.63 -7.86 20.08
N ARG A 400 -5.69 -8.65 19.82
CA ARG A 400 -7.01 -8.15 19.45
C ARG A 400 -7.83 -8.01 20.73
N LEU A 401 -8.23 -6.79 21.06
CA LEU A 401 -8.98 -6.45 22.28
C LEU A 401 -10.28 -5.74 21.91
N THR A 402 -11.20 -5.57 22.87
CA THR A 402 -12.49 -4.92 22.63
C THR A 402 -12.72 -3.71 23.52
N HIS A 403 -13.49 -2.73 23.04
CA HIS A 403 -13.85 -1.53 23.77
C HIS A 403 -15.30 -1.09 23.51
N ASP A 404 -15.73 0.05 24.03
CA ASP A 404 -17.05 0.61 23.69
C ASP A 404 -16.97 1.40 22.38
N ALA A 405 -16.97 0.66 21.26
CA ALA A 405 -17.01 1.20 19.90
C ALA A 405 -18.39 1.09 19.26
N ASP A 406 -18.63 1.93 18.26
CA ASP A 406 -19.86 1.94 17.44
C ASP A 406 -19.76 1.02 16.21
N ASP A 407 -19.27 -0.20 16.41
CA ASP A 407 -19.27 -1.30 15.44
C ASP A 407 -19.58 -2.61 16.18
N TRP A 408 -19.85 -3.68 15.44
CA TRP A 408 -20.39 -4.90 16.04
C TRP A 408 -19.37 -5.69 16.85
N THR A 409 -18.16 -5.91 16.32
CA THR A 409 -17.12 -6.67 17.02
C THR A 409 -16.40 -5.84 18.08
N LYS A 410 -16.41 -4.50 17.94
CA LYS A 410 -15.83 -3.56 18.88
C LYS A 410 -14.33 -3.69 19.07
N ASP A 411 -13.64 -4.17 18.03
CA ASP A 411 -12.24 -4.52 18.12
C ASP A 411 -11.33 -3.28 18.02
N TYR A 412 -10.25 -3.33 18.78
CA TYR A 412 -9.04 -2.54 18.57
C TYR A 412 -7.82 -3.45 18.74
N TRP A 413 -6.66 -3.00 18.28
CA TRP A 413 -5.44 -3.78 18.34
C TRP A 413 -4.37 -3.09 19.16
N VAL A 414 -3.57 -3.89 19.87
CA VAL A 414 -2.35 -3.44 20.53
C VAL A 414 -1.19 -4.30 20.08
N ILE A 415 -0.18 -3.67 19.49
CA ILE A 415 1.07 -4.28 19.07
C ILE A 415 2.16 -3.80 20.02
N SER A 416 2.76 -4.70 20.79
CA SER A 416 3.81 -4.35 21.75
C SER A 416 5.17 -4.88 21.28
N HIS A 417 6.16 -4.00 21.22
CA HIS A 417 7.53 -4.33 20.90
C HIS A 417 8.31 -4.74 22.15
N GLN A 418 9.44 -5.42 21.95
CA GLN A 418 10.29 -5.93 23.03
C GLN A 418 10.95 -4.84 23.87
N ASP A 419 11.00 -3.61 23.37
CA ASP A 419 11.49 -2.44 24.09
C ASP A 419 10.44 -1.84 25.05
N GLY A 420 9.21 -2.38 25.07
CA GLY A 420 8.10 -1.87 25.89
C GLY A 420 7.23 -0.81 25.20
N SER A 421 7.57 -0.40 23.97
CA SER A 421 6.71 0.47 23.17
C SER A 421 5.46 -0.26 22.71
N ARG A 422 4.35 0.48 22.59
CA ARG A 422 3.00 -0.03 22.33
C ARG A 422 2.33 0.79 21.24
N TYR A 423 1.81 0.13 20.23
CA TYR A 423 1.11 0.72 19.09
C TYR A 423 -0.34 0.28 19.10
N TYR A 424 -1.25 1.25 19.20
CA TYR A 424 -2.69 1.04 19.24
C TYR A 424 -3.29 1.36 17.89
N PHE A 425 -4.14 0.47 17.37
CA PHE A 425 -4.91 0.68 16.16
C PHE A 425 -6.39 0.63 16.51
N GLY A 426 -7.15 1.65 16.10
CA GLY A 426 -8.59 1.68 16.39
C GLY A 426 -9.02 2.15 17.77
N TRP A 427 -8.08 2.54 18.63
CA TRP A 427 -8.38 2.93 20.02
C TRP A 427 -9.41 4.08 20.11
N GLY A 428 -9.42 4.98 19.13
CA GLY A 428 -10.58 5.82 18.82
C GLY A 428 -10.64 7.15 19.56
N LYS A 429 -9.72 7.44 20.49
CA LYS A 429 -9.70 8.69 21.27
C LYS A 429 -8.28 9.09 21.71
N SER A 430 -8.00 10.40 21.70
CA SER A 430 -6.78 10.96 22.25
C SER A 430 -6.81 10.88 23.78
N GLN A 431 -5.76 10.36 24.41
CA GLN A 431 -5.66 10.34 25.88
C GLN A 431 -5.42 11.72 26.47
N ARG A 432 -4.80 12.62 25.70
CA ARG A 432 -4.52 13.99 26.12
C ARG A 432 -5.79 14.85 26.20
N THR A 433 -6.69 14.70 25.23
CA THR A 433 -7.85 15.60 25.06
C THR A 433 -9.21 14.92 25.17
N GLY A 434 -9.28 13.60 25.06
CA GLY A 434 -10.53 12.85 24.93
C GLY A 434 -11.21 12.96 23.57
N ALA A 435 -10.68 13.76 22.63
CA ALA A 435 -11.24 13.93 21.29
C ALA A 435 -11.17 12.63 20.48
N ALA A 436 -12.17 12.40 19.63
CA ALA A 436 -12.18 11.27 18.71
C ALA A 436 -11.03 11.38 17.71
N THR A 437 -10.27 10.29 17.56
CA THR A 437 -9.15 10.18 16.60
C THR A 437 -9.63 9.78 15.21
N ASN A 438 -10.80 9.14 15.11
CA ASN A 438 -11.38 8.64 13.88
C ASN A 438 -10.56 7.57 13.12
N SER A 439 -9.69 6.83 13.81
CA SER A 439 -8.76 5.85 13.22
C SER A 439 -9.41 4.57 12.64
N ALA A 440 -10.66 4.24 12.99
CA ALA A 440 -11.36 3.04 12.49
C ALA A 440 -12.32 3.35 11.31
N LEU A 441 -12.12 2.72 10.14
CA LEU A 441 -13.00 2.81 8.96
C LEU A 441 -13.97 1.63 8.91
N LYS A 442 -15.25 1.90 8.63
CA LYS A 442 -16.35 0.95 8.86
C LYS A 442 -17.15 0.71 7.60
N VAL A 443 -17.65 -0.50 7.43
CA VAL A 443 -18.49 -0.92 6.30
C VAL A 443 -19.58 -1.89 6.79
N PRO A 444 -20.80 -1.86 6.24
CA PRO A 444 -21.79 -2.88 6.51
C PRO A 444 -21.31 -4.25 5.98
N VAL A 445 -21.45 -5.27 6.80
CA VAL A 445 -21.09 -6.66 6.50
C VAL A 445 -22.21 -7.58 6.97
N ILE A 446 -22.53 -8.58 6.17
CA ILE A 446 -23.47 -9.65 6.51
C ILE A 446 -22.68 -10.79 7.15
N GLY A 447 -23.12 -11.28 8.31
CA GLY A 447 -22.76 -12.62 8.76
C GLY A 447 -23.88 -13.56 8.35
N ASP A 448 -23.65 -14.44 7.40
CA ASP A 448 -24.64 -15.36 6.87
C ASP A 448 -24.47 -16.79 7.39
N ASP A 449 -23.28 -17.13 7.87
CA ASP A 449 -22.98 -18.42 8.45
C ASP A 449 -23.00 -18.44 10.00
N ALA A 450 -23.28 -19.61 10.55
CA ALA A 450 -23.44 -19.79 11.98
C ALA A 450 -22.13 -19.52 12.75
N GLY A 451 -22.18 -18.59 13.71
CA GLY A 451 -21.03 -18.22 14.54
C GLY A 451 -20.30 -16.97 14.05
N GLU A 452 -20.63 -16.48 12.86
CA GLU A 452 -20.12 -15.23 12.35
C GLU A 452 -20.67 -14.02 13.14
N PRO A 453 -19.89 -12.93 13.22
CA PRO A 453 -20.37 -11.68 13.77
C PRO A 453 -21.67 -11.23 13.11
N CYS A 454 -22.68 -10.95 13.95
CA CYS A 454 -24.01 -10.49 13.59
C CYS A 454 -24.89 -11.46 12.77
N HIS A 455 -24.54 -12.74 12.73
CA HIS A 455 -25.36 -13.79 12.11
C HIS A 455 -26.82 -13.81 12.59
N GLY A 456 -27.07 -13.55 13.88
CA GLY A 456 -28.42 -13.60 14.46
C GLY A 456 -29.45 -12.63 13.86
N GLN A 457 -29.04 -11.69 13.00
CA GLN A 457 -29.94 -10.78 12.27
C GLN A 457 -29.91 -10.96 10.75
N PHE A 458 -29.27 -12.01 10.23
CA PHE A 458 -29.24 -12.30 8.79
C PHE A 458 -30.65 -12.20 8.15
N PRO A 459 -30.80 -11.53 6.98
CA PRO A 459 -29.75 -10.93 6.14
C PRO A 459 -29.48 -9.43 6.43
N GLU A 460 -29.83 -8.89 7.60
CA GLU A 460 -29.51 -7.49 7.93
C GLU A 460 -28.00 -7.33 8.22
N PRO A 461 -27.27 -6.48 7.46
CA PRO A 461 -25.86 -6.24 7.71
C PRO A 461 -25.62 -5.42 8.98
N CYS A 462 -24.50 -5.66 9.65
CA CYS A 462 -23.99 -4.83 10.75
C CYS A 462 -22.76 -4.03 10.33
N LEU A 463 -22.52 -2.88 10.98
CA LEU A 463 -21.27 -2.16 10.80
C LEU A 463 -20.11 -2.96 11.40
N GLN A 464 -19.09 -3.21 10.58
CA GLN A 464 -17.82 -3.78 10.98
C GLN A 464 -16.69 -2.83 10.62
N THR A 465 -15.64 -2.78 11.43
CA THR A 465 -14.41 -2.10 11.04
C THR A 465 -13.65 -2.94 10.01
N TRP A 466 -13.35 -2.35 8.85
CA TRP A 466 -12.55 -2.98 7.79
C TRP A 466 -11.09 -2.55 7.83
N ARG A 467 -10.79 -1.36 8.37
CA ARG A 467 -9.41 -0.87 8.53
C ARG A 467 -9.24 -0.05 9.79
N TRP A 468 -8.21 -0.36 10.57
CA TRP A 468 -7.77 0.40 11.72
C TRP A 468 -6.45 1.09 11.38
N GLY A 469 -6.44 2.41 11.28
CA GLY A 469 -5.20 3.19 11.22
C GLY A 469 -4.51 3.23 12.58
N LEU A 470 -3.18 3.44 12.58
CA LEU A 470 -2.42 3.70 13.79
C LEU A 470 -3.04 4.90 14.52
N ASP A 471 -3.43 4.71 15.77
CA ASP A 471 -4.20 5.66 16.57
C ASP A 471 -3.31 6.35 17.59
N ARG A 472 -2.47 5.56 18.26
CA ARG A 472 -1.63 5.99 19.38
C ARG A 472 -0.39 5.12 19.45
N MET A 473 0.76 5.73 19.66
CA MET A 473 1.99 5.07 20.08
C MET A 473 2.33 5.54 21.48
N VAL A 474 2.79 4.63 22.32
CA VAL A 474 3.26 4.91 23.68
C VAL A 474 4.62 4.26 23.84
N ASP A 475 5.65 5.04 24.15
CA ASP A 475 6.96 4.48 24.46
C ASP A 475 6.97 3.77 25.84
N ALA A 476 8.12 3.22 26.23
CA ALA A 476 8.26 2.53 27.51
C ALA A 476 8.06 3.46 28.71
N ASN A 477 8.35 4.77 28.57
CA ASN A 477 8.21 5.79 29.60
C ASN A 477 6.86 6.54 29.53
N GLU A 478 5.88 5.96 28.84
CA GLU A 478 4.53 6.52 28.70
C GLU A 478 4.49 7.92 28.07
N VAL A 479 5.47 8.22 27.20
CA VAL A 479 5.41 9.36 26.29
C VAL A 479 4.62 8.94 25.05
N GLU A 480 3.59 9.72 24.75
CA GLU A 480 2.59 9.37 23.76
C GLU A 480 2.74 10.18 22.47
N THR A 481 2.41 9.50 21.38
CA THR A 481 2.10 10.06 20.08
C THR A 481 0.68 9.68 19.70
N ALA A 482 -0.15 10.64 19.29
CA ALA A 482 -1.52 10.43 18.85
C ALA A 482 -1.71 10.81 17.38
N TYR A 483 -2.47 10.00 16.65
CA TYR A 483 -2.76 10.15 15.24
C TYR A 483 -4.25 10.42 15.05
N LEU A 484 -4.59 11.52 14.40
CA LEU A 484 -5.96 11.96 14.19
C LEU A 484 -6.27 11.99 12.70
N TYR A 485 -7.48 11.57 12.36
CA TYR A 485 -7.93 11.36 10.99
C TYR A 485 -9.20 12.15 10.67
N ASP A 486 -9.35 12.47 9.40
CA ASP A 486 -10.65 12.75 8.80
C ASP A 486 -11.15 11.50 8.07
N ARG A 487 -12.47 11.27 8.12
CA ARG A 487 -13.13 10.12 7.49
C ARG A 487 -13.94 10.59 6.31
N GLU A 488 -13.90 9.82 5.25
CA GLU A 488 -14.76 9.98 4.11
C GLU A 488 -15.93 9.00 4.19
N THR A 489 -17.16 9.52 4.06
CA THR A 489 -18.38 8.70 4.02
C THR A 489 -18.98 8.70 2.63
N ASN A 490 -19.40 7.51 2.19
CA ASN A 490 -20.20 7.30 1.00
C ASN A 490 -21.39 6.38 1.34
N HIS A 491 -22.33 6.25 0.39
CA HIS A 491 -23.46 5.31 0.49
C HIS A 491 -23.52 4.38 -0.71
N TYR A 492 -24.07 3.19 -0.52
CA TYR A 492 -24.45 2.29 -1.60
C TYR A 492 -25.87 1.76 -1.36
N ARG A 493 -26.54 1.25 -2.41
CA ARG A 493 -27.85 0.62 -2.27
C ARG A 493 -27.66 -0.84 -1.85
N SER A 494 -28.22 -1.25 -0.73
CA SER A 494 -28.28 -2.67 -0.34
C SER A 494 -29.70 -3.19 -0.54
N VAL A 495 -29.83 -4.41 -1.06
CA VAL A 495 -31.11 -5.13 -1.13
C VAL A 495 -31.24 -6.18 -0.02
N ALA A 496 -30.20 -6.34 0.80
CA ALA A 496 -30.18 -7.27 1.92
C ALA A 496 -31.10 -6.78 3.05
N ALA A 497 -32.05 -7.65 3.44
CA ALA A 497 -33.17 -7.42 4.36
C ALA A 497 -34.17 -6.32 3.95
N ALA A 498 -33.70 -5.16 3.48
CA ALA A 498 -34.51 -4.08 2.93
C ALA A 498 -33.74 -3.36 1.83
N ASP A 499 -34.44 -3.04 0.74
CA ASP A 499 -33.90 -2.23 -0.36
C ASP A 499 -33.77 -0.76 0.07
N LYS A 500 -32.60 -0.36 0.56
CA LYS A 500 -32.33 0.97 1.15
C LYS A 500 -30.84 1.35 1.04
N PRO A 501 -30.49 2.65 1.12
CA PRO A 501 -29.10 3.06 1.13
C PRO A 501 -28.42 2.72 2.46
N ARG A 502 -27.14 2.38 2.41
CA ARG A 502 -26.30 2.05 3.57
C ARG A 502 -25.06 2.94 3.58
N ALA A 503 -24.77 3.55 4.72
CA ALA A 503 -23.58 4.40 4.91
C ALA A 503 -22.35 3.56 5.24
N TYR A 504 -21.19 3.97 4.75
CA TYR A 504 -19.89 3.37 5.07
C TYR A 504 -18.75 4.39 4.94
N HIS A 505 -17.59 4.06 5.48
CA HIS A 505 -16.37 4.84 5.29
C HIS A 505 -15.57 4.27 4.11
N ASN A 506 -15.50 5.00 2.99
CA ASN A 506 -14.76 4.59 1.80
C ASN A 506 -13.26 4.91 1.89
N ALA A 507 -12.88 5.93 2.66
CA ALA A 507 -11.48 6.35 2.85
C ALA A 507 -11.27 7.07 4.20
N GLY A 508 -10.00 7.27 4.57
CA GLY A 508 -9.59 8.09 5.71
C GLY A 508 -8.24 8.77 5.46
N TYR A 509 -8.06 9.96 6.00
CA TYR A 509 -6.90 10.83 5.78
C TYR A 509 -6.26 11.20 7.11
N LEU A 510 -4.97 10.92 7.28
CA LEU A 510 -4.24 11.40 8.46
C LEU A 510 -4.17 12.93 8.38
N LYS A 511 -4.65 13.64 9.41
CA LYS A 511 -4.67 15.10 9.43
C LYS A 511 -3.75 15.72 10.46
N LYS A 512 -3.46 14.99 11.55
CA LYS A 512 -2.63 15.49 12.63
C LYS A 512 -1.91 14.39 13.36
N ILE A 513 -0.65 14.64 13.72
CA ILE A 513 0.14 13.80 14.63
C ILE A 513 0.58 14.67 15.80
N GLU A 514 0.16 14.36 17.01
CA GLU A 514 0.58 15.05 18.24
C GLU A 514 1.60 14.17 18.97
N TYR A 515 2.80 14.64 19.27
CA TYR A 515 3.85 13.78 19.85
C TYR A 515 4.65 14.44 20.98
N GLY A 516 5.30 13.61 21.79
CA GLY A 516 6.15 14.03 22.92
C GLY A 516 5.37 14.41 24.19
N TRP A 517 4.09 14.04 24.29
CA TRP A 517 3.26 14.31 25.48
C TRP A 517 3.33 13.15 26.47
N SER A 518 3.68 13.39 27.74
CA SER A 518 3.57 12.37 28.79
C SER A 518 2.44 12.71 29.74
N SER A 519 1.57 11.73 29.95
CA SER A 519 0.47 11.79 30.92
C SER A 519 0.96 11.76 32.38
N GLN A 520 2.16 11.23 32.62
CA GLN A 520 2.75 11.08 33.95
C GLN A 520 3.24 12.39 34.55
N ILE A 521 3.50 13.41 33.72
CA ILE A 521 3.93 14.73 34.20
C ILE A 521 2.69 15.63 34.39
N PRO A 522 2.33 16.01 35.64
CA PRO A 522 1.16 16.87 35.87
C PRO A 522 1.29 18.21 35.15
N GLY A 523 0.30 18.52 34.30
CA GLY A 523 0.29 19.76 33.52
C GLY A 523 1.20 19.76 32.29
N ALA A 524 1.69 18.60 31.85
CA ALA A 524 2.43 18.46 30.60
C ALA A 524 1.70 19.12 29.43
N GLN A 525 2.44 19.93 28.68
CA GLN A 525 1.99 20.53 27.43
C GLN A 525 2.42 19.65 26.25
N LEU A 526 1.79 19.83 25.09
CA LEU A 526 2.14 19.12 23.86
C LEU A 526 3.32 19.84 23.19
N PRO A 527 4.53 19.25 23.14
CA PRO A 527 5.71 19.99 22.67
C PRO A 527 5.71 20.23 21.16
N ALA A 528 5.16 19.31 20.37
CA ALA A 528 5.22 19.37 18.92
C ALA A 528 4.07 18.59 18.26
N TRP A 529 3.75 18.97 17.03
CA TRP A 529 2.80 18.23 16.20
C TRP A 529 3.07 18.44 14.71
N VAL A 530 2.47 17.56 13.92
CA VAL A 530 2.42 17.64 12.46
C VAL A 530 0.97 17.87 12.06
N GLU A 531 0.72 18.79 11.13
CA GLU A 531 -0.56 18.94 10.44
C GLU A 531 -0.39 18.51 8.99
N LEU A 532 -1.33 17.71 8.50
CA LEU A 532 -1.40 17.27 7.12
C LEU A 532 -2.73 17.80 6.58
N SER A 533 -2.66 18.72 5.62
CA SER A 533 -3.86 19.21 4.96
C SER A 533 -4.16 18.35 3.75
N HIS A 534 -5.44 18.12 3.47
CA HIS A 534 -5.90 17.47 2.25
C HIS A 534 -6.95 18.34 1.55
N VAL A 535 -6.98 18.25 0.23
CA VAL A 535 -7.91 18.98 -0.63
C VAL A 535 -8.43 18.07 -1.73
N ASN A 536 -9.57 18.40 -2.34
CA ASN A 536 -10.09 17.55 -3.41
C ASN A 536 -9.14 17.51 -4.62
N ARG A 537 -9.13 16.36 -5.31
CA ARG A 537 -8.29 16.03 -6.47
C ARG A 537 -8.84 16.63 -7.77
N CYS A 538 -8.99 17.95 -7.84
CA CYS A 538 -9.45 18.61 -9.06
C CYS A 538 -8.29 19.10 -9.94
N VAL A 539 -8.49 19.13 -11.26
CA VAL A 539 -7.49 19.62 -12.24
C VAL A 539 -7.08 21.07 -11.97
N GLU A 540 -7.96 21.91 -11.41
CA GLU A 540 -7.67 23.31 -11.08
C GLU A 540 -6.52 23.43 -10.08
N ARG A 541 -6.42 22.51 -9.11
CA ARG A 541 -5.33 22.46 -8.13
C ARG A 541 -3.98 22.14 -8.76
N THR A 542 -3.97 21.52 -9.94
CA THR A 542 -2.74 21.16 -10.66
C THR A 542 -2.20 22.31 -11.52
N THR A 543 -2.99 23.37 -11.75
CA THR A 543 -2.63 24.45 -12.71
C THR A 543 -1.63 25.48 -12.19
N GLU A 544 -1.48 25.63 -10.87
CA GLU A 544 -0.55 26.61 -10.27
C GLU A 544 0.84 25.99 -10.13
N ASP A 545 1.85 26.57 -10.79
CA ASP A 545 3.21 26.04 -10.84
C ASP A 545 3.97 26.15 -9.51
N ASN A 546 3.66 27.15 -8.67
CA ASN A 546 4.25 27.34 -7.34
C ASN A 546 3.15 27.52 -6.27
N PRO A 547 2.51 26.43 -5.83
CA PRO A 547 1.43 26.48 -4.84
C PRO A 547 1.91 26.85 -3.43
N LEU A 548 3.22 26.88 -3.18
CA LEU A 548 3.80 27.28 -1.90
C LEU A 548 3.68 28.80 -1.66
N ASP A 549 3.93 29.60 -2.70
CA ASP A 549 3.94 31.06 -2.60
C ASP A 549 2.73 31.74 -3.28
N ASN A 550 1.97 31.01 -4.10
CA ASN A 550 0.82 31.55 -4.84
C ASN A 550 -0.51 30.97 -4.36
N ALA A 551 -1.58 31.74 -4.53
CA ALA A 551 -2.92 31.27 -4.28
C ALA A 551 -3.34 30.27 -5.37
N VAL A 552 -3.75 29.08 -4.94
CA VAL A 552 -4.20 28.02 -5.85
C VAL A 552 -5.73 28.10 -6.01
N PRO A 553 -6.25 28.05 -7.26
CA PRO A 553 -7.68 27.97 -7.49
C PRO A 553 -8.34 26.85 -6.66
N ALA A 554 -9.46 27.17 -6.03
CA ALA A 554 -10.28 26.18 -5.34
C ALA A 554 -10.94 25.26 -6.38
N CYS A 555 -11.24 24.03 -5.97
CA CYS A 555 -12.00 23.12 -6.81
C CYS A 555 -13.43 23.64 -7.00
N PRO A 556 -13.98 23.57 -8.22
CA PRO A 556 -15.42 23.75 -8.42
C PRO A 556 -16.19 22.63 -7.69
N THR A 557 -17.48 22.83 -7.45
CA THR A 557 -18.30 21.76 -6.88
C THR A 557 -18.42 20.60 -7.88
N ILE A 558 -18.39 19.37 -7.38
CA ILE A 558 -18.54 18.14 -8.19
C ILE A 558 -19.77 18.22 -9.12
N ASP A 559 -20.90 18.70 -8.61
CA ASP A 559 -22.15 18.78 -9.39
C ASP A 559 -22.09 19.77 -10.56
N SER A 560 -21.30 20.85 -10.42
CA SER A 560 -21.19 21.89 -11.45
C SER A 560 -20.16 21.56 -12.52
N SER A 561 -19.10 20.85 -12.15
CA SER A 561 -17.92 20.62 -13.00
C SER A 561 -17.31 19.24 -12.72
N PRO A 562 -18.02 18.15 -13.01
CA PRO A 562 -17.52 16.81 -12.75
C PRO A 562 -16.28 16.46 -13.61
N GLU A 563 -16.13 17.09 -14.78
CA GLU A 563 -14.93 16.99 -15.63
C GLU A 563 -13.64 17.47 -14.93
N SER A 564 -13.77 18.24 -13.85
CA SER A 564 -12.63 18.69 -13.05
C SER A 564 -12.02 17.58 -12.20
N TYR A 565 -12.68 16.41 -12.05
CA TYR A 565 -12.23 15.30 -11.19
C TYR A 565 -12.03 14.01 -12.01
N PRO A 566 -11.05 13.97 -12.91
CA PRO A 566 -10.97 12.91 -13.91
C PRO A 566 -10.54 11.55 -13.36
N ASP A 567 -10.01 11.47 -12.13
CA ASP A 567 -9.55 10.23 -11.48
C ASP A 567 -10.46 9.77 -10.32
N VAL A 568 -11.56 10.48 -10.08
CA VAL A 568 -12.56 10.14 -9.06
C VAL A 568 -13.81 9.61 -9.77
N PRO A 569 -14.34 8.42 -9.43
CA PRO A 569 -15.56 7.89 -10.05
C PRO A 569 -16.80 8.58 -9.46
N LEU A 570 -17.09 9.80 -9.92
CA LEU A 570 -18.14 10.66 -9.38
C LEU A 570 -19.56 10.08 -9.54
N ASP A 571 -19.76 9.20 -10.52
CA ASP A 571 -21.02 8.46 -10.73
C ASP A 571 -21.32 7.48 -9.58
N LEU A 572 -20.31 7.05 -8.84
CA LEU A 572 -20.42 6.14 -7.69
C LEU A 572 -20.57 6.89 -6.35
N LEU A 573 -20.53 8.23 -6.35
CA LEU A 573 -20.83 9.03 -5.17
C LEU A 573 -22.32 9.02 -4.86
N CYS A 574 -22.68 8.74 -3.62
CA CYS A 574 -24.05 8.80 -3.15
C CYS A 574 -24.17 9.38 -1.73
N ASP A 575 -25.17 10.24 -1.53
CA ASP A 575 -25.47 10.83 -0.21
C ASP A 575 -26.59 10.10 0.55
N GLY A 576 -27.17 9.06 -0.04
CA GLY A 576 -28.25 8.25 0.54
C GLY A 576 -29.60 8.95 0.64
N THR A 577 -29.73 10.18 0.10
CA THR A 577 -30.95 10.97 0.23
C THR A 577 -31.99 10.60 -0.83
N THR A 578 -33.24 10.98 -0.55
CA THR A 578 -34.34 10.89 -1.51
C THR A 578 -34.11 11.70 -2.79
N ALA A 579 -33.32 12.77 -2.73
CA ALA A 579 -32.96 13.60 -3.88
C ALA A 579 -31.98 12.86 -4.81
N ASP A 580 -31.08 12.08 -4.21
CA ASP A 580 -30.14 11.21 -4.93
C ASP A 580 -30.69 9.81 -5.21
N TYR A 581 -32.03 9.71 -5.27
CA TYR A 581 -32.79 8.49 -5.48
C TYR A 581 -32.32 7.31 -4.60
N GLU A 582 -31.85 7.64 -3.40
CA GLU A 582 -31.37 6.69 -2.38
C GLU A 582 -30.36 5.68 -2.92
N CYS A 583 -29.44 6.14 -3.79
CA CYS A 583 -28.40 5.36 -4.47
C CYS A 583 -28.89 4.33 -5.50
N ALA A 584 -30.19 4.23 -5.76
CA ALA A 584 -30.70 3.24 -6.70
C ALA A 584 -30.26 3.58 -8.14
N GLY A 585 -29.76 2.58 -8.87
CA GLY A 585 -29.20 2.77 -10.22
C GLY A 585 -27.81 3.43 -10.26
N LYS A 586 -27.14 3.57 -9.11
CA LYS A 586 -25.71 3.91 -9.01
C LYS A 586 -24.88 2.67 -8.73
N THR A 587 -24.76 2.29 -7.46
CA THR A 587 -24.00 1.11 -7.04
C THR A 587 -24.76 0.30 -6.00
N TYR A 588 -24.67 -1.02 -6.14
CA TYR A 588 -25.19 -2.01 -5.19
C TYR A 588 -24.08 -2.65 -4.33
N TYR A 589 -22.87 -2.09 -4.41
CA TYR A 589 -21.67 -2.56 -3.74
C TYR A 589 -21.05 -1.42 -2.94
N PRO A 590 -20.40 -1.67 -1.79
CA PRO A 590 -19.45 -0.70 -1.26
C PRO A 590 -18.30 -0.53 -2.25
N THR A 591 -17.85 0.72 -2.44
CA THR A 591 -16.80 1.09 -3.38
C THR A 591 -15.73 1.92 -2.68
N PHE A 592 -14.47 1.60 -2.86
CA PHE A 592 -13.36 2.21 -2.14
C PHE A 592 -12.60 3.16 -3.07
N PHE A 593 -12.75 4.45 -2.88
CA PHE A 593 -12.00 5.47 -3.62
C PHE A 593 -11.80 6.70 -2.74
N MET A 594 -10.84 7.54 -3.10
CA MET A 594 -10.49 8.77 -2.41
C MET A 594 -10.90 9.97 -3.27
N ARG A 595 -11.51 10.99 -2.64
CA ARG A 595 -11.77 12.28 -3.29
C ARG A 595 -10.63 13.29 -3.11
N ASP A 596 -9.77 13.07 -2.12
CA ASP A 596 -8.78 14.05 -1.70
C ASP A 596 -7.34 13.58 -1.92
N MET A 597 -6.45 14.56 -2.11
CA MET A 597 -5.01 14.42 -2.15
C MET A 597 -4.37 15.12 -0.96
N LEU A 598 -3.22 14.62 -0.51
CA LEU A 598 -2.38 15.27 0.49
C LEU A 598 -1.82 16.58 -0.08
N TRP A 599 -2.15 17.72 0.51
CA TRP A 599 -1.80 19.03 -0.03
C TRP A 599 -0.48 19.58 0.53
N ASP A 600 -0.37 19.67 1.85
CA ASP A 600 0.86 20.05 2.53
C ASP A 600 1.03 19.31 3.87
N ILE A 601 2.28 19.25 4.31
CA ILE A 601 2.65 18.77 5.64
C ILE A 601 3.37 19.92 6.36
N LYS A 602 2.89 20.30 7.54
CA LYS A 602 3.46 21.35 8.38
C LYS A 602 3.86 20.81 9.73
N THR A 603 5.08 21.11 10.16
CA THR A 603 5.59 20.72 11.48
C THR A 603 5.62 21.93 12.40
N TYR A 604 5.19 21.74 13.64
CA TYR A 604 5.09 22.80 14.62
C TYR A 604 5.75 22.40 15.93
N VAL A 605 6.28 23.40 16.64
CA VAL A 605 6.72 23.29 18.03
C VAL A 605 6.00 24.33 18.88
N GLN A 606 5.81 24.01 20.16
CA GLN A 606 5.24 24.95 21.11
C GLN A 606 6.33 25.82 21.74
N ASP A 607 6.17 27.15 21.73
CA ASP A 607 7.08 28.08 22.39
C ASP A 607 6.73 28.27 23.88
N ASN A 608 7.65 27.90 24.78
CA ASN A 608 7.77 28.32 26.18
C ASN A 608 6.45 28.61 26.98
N ASN A 609 5.44 27.75 26.89
CA ASN A 609 4.10 27.93 27.52
C ASN A 609 3.31 29.17 27.04
N ALA A 610 3.67 29.77 25.91
CA ALA A 610 2.86 30.78 25.24
C ALA A 610 1.68 30.12 24.51
N ALA A 611 0.64 30.91 24.20
CA ALA A 611 -0.46 30.47 23.34
C ALA A 611 -0.08 30.42 21.85
N SER A 612 1.14 30.86 21.50
CA SER A 612 1.68 30.87 20.14
C SER A 612 2.43 29.58 19.83
N ASN A 613 2.24 29.11 18.60
CA ASN A 613 2.86 27.92 18.05
C ASN A 613 3.80 28.35 16.93
N ASP A 614 5.01 27.78 16.89
CA ASP A 614 5.98 28.10 15.85
C ASP A 614 5.91 27.04 14.75
N LEU A 615 5.58 27.49 13.54
CA LEU A 615 5.77 26.67 12.33
C LEU A 615 7.27 26.51 12.11
N VAL A 616 7.73 25.28 11.89
CA VAL A 616 9.16 24.95 11.71
C VAL A 616 9.46 24.64 10.25
N MET A 617 8.71 23.73 9.66
CA MET A 617 8.88 23.30 8.27
C MET A 617 7.52 23.12 7.59
N GLN A 618 7.45 23.46 6.31
CA GLN A 618 6.35 23.09 5.42
C GLN A 618 6.90 22.29 4.24
N TYR A 619 6.27 21.16 3.95
CA TYR A 619 6.44 20.37 2.73
C TYR A 619 5.20 20.61 1.89
N GLN A 620 5.34 21.40 0.83
CA GLN A 620 4.27 21.64 -0.13
C GLN A 620 4.37 20.60 -1.24
N LEU A 621 3.28 19.87 -1.48
CA LEU A 621 3.19 18.92 -2.58
C LEU A 621 2.56 19.60 -3.78
N LYS A 622 3.00 19.24 -4.99
CA LYS A 622 2.34 19.59 -6.24
C LYS A 622 2.07 18.33 -7.06
N TYR A 623 0.90 18.30 -7.68
CA TYR A 623 0.43 17.16 -8.45
C TYR A 623 0.09 17.54 -9.88
N GLY A 624 0.17 16.51 -10.71
CA GLY A 624 -0.34 16.45 -12.06
C GLY A 624 -1.44 15.40 -12.22
N MET A 625 -2.06 15.40 -13.40
CA MET A 625 -3.05 14.39 -13.81
C MET A 625 -2.75 13.90 -15.23
N PRO A 626 -1.61 13.18 -15.40
CA PRO A 626 -1.19 12.67 -16.69
C PRO A 626 -2.25 11.73 -17.27
N ASN A 627 -2.37 11.74 -18.59
CA ASN A 627 -3.26 10.89 -19.36
C ASN A 627 -2.42 9.82 -20.07
N PRO A 628 -2.23 8.64 -19.45
CA PRO A 628 -1.42 7.60 -20.07
C PRO A 628 -2.08 7.15 -21.39
N PRO A 629 -1.31 6.61 -22.35
CA PRO A 629 -1.90 6.02 -23.56
C PRO A 629 -2.75 4.79 -23.20
N GLY A 630 -3.68 4.40 -24.07
CA GLY A 630 -4.58 3.26 -23.82
C GLY A 630 -5.90 3.68 -23.19
N THR A 631 -6.49 2.81 -22.36
CA THR A 631 -7.84 2.96 -21.81
C THR A 631 -7.87 3.52 -20.39
N ILE A 632 -6.75 3.44 -19.66
CA ILE A 632 -6.61 4.07 -18.34
C ILE A 632 -6.71 5.58 -18.48
N GLY A 633 -7.65 6.16 -17.74
CA GLY A 633 -7.88 7.59 -17.67
C GLY A 633 -6.80 8.34 -16.90
N LYS A 634 -7.05 9.62 -16.64
CA LYS A 634 -6.09 10.47 -15.93
C LYS A 634 -5.94 10.00 -14.49
N THR A 635 -4.72 9.95 -14.00
CA THR A 635 -4.42 9.49 -12.63
C THR A 635 -3.60 10.51 -11.86
N LEU A 636 -3.84 10.68 -10.56
CA LEU A 636 -3.05 11.59 -9.73
C LEU A 636 -1.56 11.20 -9.70
N TRP A 637 -0.69 12.15 -10.02
CA TRP A 637 0.76 11.98 -10.03
C TRP A 637 1.42 13.04 -9.14
N LEU A 638 2.35 12.62 -8.26
CA LEU A 638 3.15 13.56 -7.47
C LEU A 638 4.26 14.13 -8.37
N ASP A 639 4.11 15.38 -8.80
CA ASP A 639 5.12 16.05 -9.63
C ASP A 639 6.34 16.42 -8.80
N TYR A 640 6.14 17.17 -7.70
CA TYR A 640 7.26 17.58 -6.86
C TYR A 640 6.87 17.87 -5.42
N ILE A 641 7.89 17.94 -4.56
CA ILE A 641 7.81 18.44 -3.19
C ILE A 641 8.71 19.67 -3.05
N GLN A 642 8.19 20.77 -2.51
CA GLN A 642 8.97 21.95 -2.15
C GLN A 642 8.98 22.15 -0.65
N ARG A 643 10.15 22.48 -0.09
CA ARG A 643 10.34 22.62 1.35
C ARG A 643 10.60 24.07 1.73
N LYS A 644 9.94 24.54 2.79
CA LYS A 644 10.15 25.87 3.37
C LYS A 644 10.43 25.74 4.85
N ALA A 645 11.59 26.23 5.28
CA ALA A 645 11.95 26.34 6.68
C ALA A 645 11.56 27.72 7.22
N TYR A 646 11.06 27.73 8.44
CA TYR A 646 10.57 28.91 9.14
C TYR A 646 11.41 29.14 10.40
N GLY A 647 11.65 30.41 10.74
CA GLY A 647 12.44 30.79 11.91
C GLY A 647 12.42 32.30 12.16
N ASN A 648 13.32 32.77 13.03
CA ASN A 648 13.46 34.20 13.33
C ASN A 648 14.18 35.00 12.22
N ASP A 649 14.95 34.30 11.39
CA ASP A 649 15.55 34.82 10.16
C ASP A 649 14.56 34.72 8.99
N PRO A 650 14.83 35.34 7.83
CA PRO A 650 13.99 35.17 6.65
C PRO A 650 13.78 33.70 6.32
N ASN A 651 12.52 33.32 6.07
CA ASN A 651 12.15 31.96 5.70
C ASN A 651 12.98 31.48 4.49
N ILE A 652 13.47 30.25 4.56
CA ILE A 652 14.30 29.66 3.51
C ILE A 652 13.45 28.69 2.71
N THR A 653 13.23 29.00 1.44
CA THR A 653 12.61 28.08 0.47
C THR A 653 13.71 27.30 -0.22
N LEU A 654 13.69 25.97 -0.09
CA LEU A 654 14.60 25.08 -0.81
C LEU A 654 14.12 24.89 -2.26
N PRO A 655 15.03 24.51 -3.19
CA PRO A 655 14.62 23.99 -4.50
C PRO A 655 13.66 22.80 -4.36
N VAL A 656 12.96 22.49 -5.45
CA VAL A 656 12.01 21.38 -5.47
C VAL A 656 12.74 20.03 -5.58
N ILE A 657 12.13 18.99 -5.03
CA ILE A 657 12.43 17.59 -5.36
C ILE A 657 11.40 17.18 -6.41
N ASN A 658 11.80 17.01 -7.67
CA ASN A 658 10.90 16.75 -8.80
C ASN A 658 10.94 15.28 -9.23
N PHE A 659 9.79 14.73 -9.62
CA PHE A 659 9.57 13.36 -10.03
C PHE A 659 8.99 13.31 -11.44
N ASN A 660 9.80 12.83 -12.36
CA ASN A 660 9.41 12.59 -13.74
C ASN A 660 8.99 11.13 -13.92
N GLY A 661 8.16 10.88 -14.93
CA GLY A 661 7.56 9.56 -15.13
C GLY A 661 7.62 9.01 -16.54
N ILE A 662 7.41 7.70 -16.65
CA ILE A 662 7.16 6.98 -17.90
C ILE A 662 5.93 6.10 -17.75
N ASP A 663 5.08 6.08 -18.77
CA ASP A 663 3.88 5.24 -18.81
C ASP A 663 4.25 3.89 -19.44
N ILE A 664 3.91 2.79 -18.74
CA ILE A 664 4.22 1.43 -19.20
C ILE A 664 2.99 0.55 -19.00
N ASP A 665 2.62 -0.18 -20.06
CA ASP A 665 1.50 -1.13 -20.12
C ASP A 665 1.73 -2.35 -19.22
N ASN A 666 0.83 -2.53 -18.25
CA ASN A 666 0.81 -3.66 -17.35
C ASN A 666 0.21 -4.92 -17.96
N GLN A 667 -0.58 -4.85 -19.03
CA GLN A 667 -1.21 -6.04 -19.59
C GLN A 667 -0.35 -6.63 -20.70
N VAL A 668 -0.36 -7.95 -20.89
CA VAL A 668 0.33 -8.59 -22.01
C VAL A 668 -0.56 -8.51 -23.26
N GLY A 669 -0.09 -7.82 -24.29
CA GLY A 669 -0.66 -7.87 -25.64
C GLY A 669 -1.74 -6.83 -25.98
N SER A 670 -2.25 -6.04 -25.03
CA SER A 670 -3.26 -5.01 -25.31
C SER A 670 -2.65 -3.63 -25.59
N GLY A 671 -1.63 -3.20 -24.83
CA GLY A 671 -1.18 -1.82 -24.84
C GLY A 671 -2.14 -0.84 -24.16
N GLU A 672 -3.14 -1.35 -23.42
CA GLU A 672 -4.27 -0.57 -22.91
C GLU A 672 -4.08 -0.12 -21.46
N LEU A 673 -3.48 -0.95 -20.60
CA LEU A 673 -3.37 -0.68 -19.16
C LEU A 673 -2.04 -0.01 -18.80
N ASN A 674 -1.80 1.19 -19.33
CA ASN A 674 -0.57 1.94 -19.06
C ASN A 674 -0.64 2.69 -17.72
N PHE A 675 0.37 2.48 -16.89
CA PHE A 675 0.51 3.18 -15.61
C PHE A 675 1.85 3.90 -15.51
N ARG A 676 1.84 5.08 -14.90
CA ARG A 676 3.01 5.95 -14.76
C ARG A 676 3.94 5.49 -13.64
N ARG A 677 5.24 5.43 -13.93
CA ARG A 677 6.32 5.04 -13.01
C ARG A 677 7.41 6.08 -12.94
N VAL A 678 7.99 6.30 -11.76
CA VAL A 678 9.11 7.25 -11.57
C VAL A 678 10.34 6.75 -12.32
N ASN A 679 10.74 7.45 -13.38
CA ASN A 679 11.97 7.13 -14.13
C ASN A 679 13.10 8.13 -13.88
N GLN A 680 12.81 9.28 -13.26
CA GLN A 680 13.82 10.27 -12.95
C GLN A 680 13.41 11.08 -11.72
N VAL A 681 14.36 11.34 -10.83
CA VAL A 681 14.20 12.19 -9.64
C VAL A 681 15.24 13.29 -9.66
N HIS A 682 14.81 14.53 -9.60
CA HIS A 682 15.70 15.67 -9.38
C HIS A 682 15.66 16.03 -7.90
N GLY A 683 16.82 15.98 -7.25
CA GLY A 683 17.00 16.37 -5.87
C GLY A 683 17.12 17.89 -5.71
N ASP A 684 16.80 18.37 -4.51
CA ASP A 684 16.83 19.79 -4.18
C ASP A 684 18.24 20.34 -3.89
N LEU A 685 19.25 19.46 -3.84
CA LEU A 685 20.67 19.80 -3.82
C LEU A 685 21.33 19.68 -5.21
N GLY A 686 20.55 19.45 -6.28
CA GLY A 686 21.02 19.46 -7.67
C GLY A 686 21.37 18.10 -8.28
N ALA A 687 21.36 17.01 -7.50
CA ALA A 687 21.59 15.67 -8.02
C ALA A 687 20.37 15.15 -8.81
N VAL A 688 20.60 14.34 -9.84
CA VAL A 688 19.55 13.70 -10.66
C VAL A 688 19.72 12.18 -10.63
N VAL A 689 18.69 11.47 -10.20
CA VAL A 689 18.61 10.01 -10.27
C VAL A 689 17.82 9.63 -11.51
N ASN A 690 18.35 8.74 -12.34
CA ASN A 690 17.67 8.17 -13.51
C ASN A 690 17.49 6.68 -13.32
N VAL A 691 16.31 6.15 -13.62
CA VAL A 691 15.93 4.76 -13.46
C VAL A 691 15.51 4.18 -14.81
N THR A 692 16.06 3.03 -15.15
CA THR A 692 15.68 2.29 -16.36
C THR A 692 14.96 1.01 -15.95
N TYR A 693 13.68 0.91 -16.29
CA TYR A 693 12.87 -0.30 -16.16
C TYR A 693 13.01 -1.19 -17.39
N GLY A 694 12.76 -2.48 -17.22
CA GLY A 694 12.65 -3.42 -18.32
C GLY A 694 12.44 -4.84 -17.82
N HIS A 695 12.93 -5.78 -18.63
CA HIS A 695 12.90 -7.21 -18.35
C HIS A 695 14.32 -7.75 -18.15
N ALA A 696 14.48 -8.78 -17.32
CA ALA A 696 15.80 -9.37 -17.07
C ALA A 696 16.52 -9.80 -18.36
N SER A 697 15.77 -10.38 -19.30
CA SER A 697 16.19 -10.65 -20.69
C SER A 697 14.98 -10.77 -21.62
N ALA A 698 15.19 -10.83 -22.94
CA ALA A 698 14.12 -11.03 -23.91
C ALA A 698 13.33 -12.33 -23.68
N ALA A 699 13.97 -13.39 -23.17
CA ALA A 699 13.31 -14.66 -22.84
C ALA A 699 12.51 -14.62 -21.51
N ARG A 700 12.62 -13.54 -20.74
CA ARG A 700 11.87 -13.31 -19.50
C ARG A 700 10.71 -12.35 -19.68
N GLN A 701 10.73 -11.57 -20.75
CA GLN A 701 9.58 -10.77 -21.15
C GLN A 701 8.43 -11.70 -21.56
N CYS A 702 7.23 -11.37 -21.09
CA CYS A 702 6.03 -12.03 -21.58
C CYS A 702 5.52 -11.36 -22.84
N ASP A 703 5.31 -12.19 -23.86
CA ASP A 703 4.69 -11.82 -25.13
C ASP A 703 3.39 -12.60 -25.30
N ALA A 704 2.39 -12.00 -25.95
CA ALA A 704 1.11 -12.65 -26.19
C ALA A 704 1.24 -13.94 -27.03
N ALA A 705 2.29 -14.04 -27.85
CA ALA A 705 2.60 -15.23 -28.64
C ALA A 705 3.41 -16.30 -27.89
N ASP A 706 3.98 -15.99 -26.72
CA ASP A 706 4.87 -16.90 -25.95
C ASP A 706 4.58 -16.85 -24.44
N LEU A 707 3.31 -17.07 -24.07
CA LEU A 707 2.87 -17.11 -22.68
C LEU A 707 3.33 -18.40 -21.98
N PRO A 708 3.85 -18.30 -20.73
CA PRO A 708 4.27 -19.47 -19.97
C PRO A 708 3.05 -20.26 -19.45
N SER A 709 3.26 -21.51 -19.01
CA SER A 709 2.25 -22.16 -18.17
C SER A 709 2.25 -21.51 -16.77
N GLN A 710 1.09 -21.38 -16.15
CA GLN A 710 0.97 -20.75 -14.82
C GLN A 710 1.86 -21.45 -13.78
N SER A 711 1.83 -22.80 -13.71
CA SER A 711 2.54 -23.56 -12.68
C SER A 711 4.05 -23.72 -12.88
N SER A 712 4.55 -23.52 -14.10
CA SER A 712 5.98 -23.56 -14.41
C SER A 712 6.53 -22.21 -14.87
N ASN A 713 5.82 -21.15 -14.53
CA ASN A 713 6.14 -19.80 -14.95
C ASN A 713 7.52 -19.36 -14.47
N THR A 714 8.37 -18.96 -15.43
CA THR A 714 9.70 -18.41 -15.18
C THR A 714 9.91 -17.06 -15.89
N GLN A 715 8.85 -16.48 -16.43
CA GLN A 715 8.84 -15.17 -17.07
C GLN A 715 8.30 -14.10 -16.11
N GLU A 716 8.45 -12.82 -16.46
CA GLU A 716 8.07 -11.66 -15.64
C GLU A 716 6.65 -11.20 -15.96
N CYS A 717 5.69 -12.13 -15.87
CA CYS A 717 4.26 -11.84 -15.87
C CYS A 717 3.51 -12.85 -15.01
N PHE A 718 2.28 -12.53 -14.66
CA PHE A 718 1.39 -13.38 -13.87
C PHE A 718 0.00 -13.35 -14.44
N TRP A 719 -0.75 -14.43 -14.22
CA TRP A 719 -2.13 -14.56 -14.70
C TRP A 719 -3.11 -14.02 -13.66
N GLN A 720 -4.21 -13.44 -14.12
CA GLN A 720 -5.36 -13.12 -13.26
C GLN A 720 -6.69 -13.34 -13.99
N LYS A 721 -7.73 -13.52 -13.17
CA LYS A 721 -9.14 -13.62 -13.55
C LYS A 721 -9.89 -12.41 -13.00
N TRP A 722 -10.86 -11.91 -13.76
CA TRP A 722 -11.79 -10.88 -13.31
C TRP A 722 -13.15 -11.03 -13.99
N VAL A 723 -14.19 -10.50 -13.34
CA VAL A 723 -15.53 -10.41 -13.90
C VAL A 723 -15.99 -8.96 -13.74
N PRO A 724 -15.97 -8.16 -14.83
CA PRO A 724 -16.54 -6.82 -14.83
C PRO A 724 -18.00 -6.86 -14.39
N GLU A 725 -18.45 -5.87 -13.62
CA GLU A 725 -19.82 -5.84 -13.13
C GLU A 725 -20.83 -5.85 -14.29
N GLY A 726 -21.73 -6.83 -14.28
CA GLY A 726 -22.74 -6.99 -15.32
C GLY A 726 -22.31 -7.85 -16.51
N SER A 727 -21.08 -8.34 -16.53
CA SER A 727 -20.67 -9.41 -17.43
C SER A 727 -21.05 -10.77 -16.83
N GLU A 728 -21.65 -11.64 -17.63
CA GLU A 728 -21.77 -13.08 -17.31
C GLU A 728 -20.54 -13.88 -17.78
N THR A 729 -19.66 -13.22 -18.55
CA THR A 729 -18.44 -13.83 -19.07
C THR A 729 -17.26 -13.48 -18.19
N GLU A 730 -16.66 -14.52 -17.63
CA GLU A 730 -15.36 -14.44 -16.99
C GLU A 730 -14.28 -14.03 -17.99
N LYS A 731 -13.42 -13.09 -17.58
CA LYS A 731 -12.26 -12.67 -18.34
C LYS A 731 -10.98 -13.09 -17.62
N THR A 732 -9.95 -13.32 -18.42
CA THR A 732 -8.63 -13.75 -17.94
C THR A 732 -7.55 -13.06 -18.75
N GLY A 733 -6.38 -12.88 -18.15
CA GLY A 733 -5.30 -12.12 -18.77
C GLY A 733 -3.98 -12.29 -18.06
N TRP A 734 -2.90 -11.98 -18.76
CA TRP A 734 -1.55 -11.94 -18.20
C TRP A 734 -1.12 -10.49 -18.00
N PHE A 735 -0.50 -10.22 -16.85
CA PHE A 735 -0.02 -8.90 -16.44
C PHE A 735 1.48 -8.94 -16.20
N LYS A 736 2.19 -7.90 -16.62
CA LYS A 736 3.65 -7.79 -16.61
C LYS A 736 4.15 -7.33 -15.25
N LYS A 737 5.27 -7.92 -14.83
CA LYS A 737 6.14 -7.44 -13.76
C LYS A 737 7.36 -6.77 -14.38
N PHE A 738 7.76 -5.60 -13.88
CA PHE A 738 8.96 -4.92 -14.35
C PHE A 738 10.07 -5.00 -13.32
N VAL A 739 11.32 -5.05 -13.80
CA VAL A 739 12.51 -4.98 -12.95
C VAL A 739 13.36 -3.77 -13.31
N VAL A 740 14.06 -3.21 -12.33
CA VAL A 740 15.06 -2.16 -12.54
C VAL A 740 16.30 -2.77 -13.20
N LYS A 741 16.71 -2.25 -14.35
CA LYS A 741 17.94 -2.67 -15.04
C LYS A 741 19.13 -1.78 -14.73
N LYS A 742 18.88 -0.49 -14.46
CA LYS A 742 19.92 0.51 -14.26
C LYS A 742 19.42 1.67 -13.42
N VAL A 743 20.27 2.17 -12.54
CA VAL A 743 20.13 3.46 -11.84
C VAL A 743 21.38 4.31 -12.12
N VAL A 744 21.21 5.58 -12.47
CA VAL A 744 22.30 6.54 -12.65
C VAL A 744 22.07 7.72 -11.74
N VAL A 745 22.99 7.98 -10.81
CA VAL A 745 23.01 9.17 -9.98
C VAL A 745 24.02 10.15 -10.56
N ASP A 746 23.52 11.25 -11.09
CA ASP A 746 24.30 12.40 -11.53
C ASP A 746 24.36 13.42 -10.39
N PRO A 747 25.53 13.76 -9.84
CA PRO A 747 25.62 14.69 -8.72
C PRO A 747 25.38 16.16 -9.11
N GLY A 748 25.33 16.51 -10.40
CA GLY A 748 25.02 17.85 -10.90
C GLY A 748 26.10 18.93 -10.71
N VAL A 749 27.02 18.79 -9.75
CA VAL A 749 28.13 19.73 -9.49
C VAL A 749 29.31 19.53 -10.46
N GLY A 750 29.86 20.64 -11.00
CA GLY A 750 31.14 20.66 -11.76
C GLY A 750 31.07 20.36 -13.26
N GLN A 751 29.91 20.59 -13.89
CA GLN A 751 29.74 20.56 -15.37
C GLN A 751 30.18 21.87 -16.06
N GLY A 752 31.06 22.66 -15.41
CA GLY A 752 31.68 23.85 -16.00
C GLY A 752 32.73 23.50 -17.06
N THR A 753 33.29 24.50 -17.74
CA THR A 753 34.32 24.33 -18.79
C THR A 753 35.58 23.59 -18.32
N ASP A 754 35.79 23.47 -17.00
CA ASP A 754 36.96 22.84 -16.40
C ASP A 754 36.71 21.38 -15.95
N ALA A 755 35.48 20.86 -16.09
CA ALA A 755 35.10 19.46 -15.79
C ALA A 755 35.57 18.97 -14.40
N ASP A 756 35.46 19.83 -13.38
CA ASP A 756 35.87 19.60 -11.99
C ASP A 756 34.83 18.86 -11.14
N GLY A 757 33.78 18.32 -11.78
CA GLY A 757 32.68 17.59 -11.14
C GLY A 757 32.96 16.13 -10.84
N ALA A 758 32.23 15.58 -9.87
CA ALA A 758 32.19 14.14 -9.62
C ALA A 758 31.49 13.41 -10.79
N PRO A 759 32.00 12.26 -11.25
CA PRO A 759 31.39 11.51 -12.36
C PRO A 759 30.05 10.87 -11.94
N ASN A 760 29.20 10.59 -12.93
CA ASN A 760 27.93 9.90 -12.70
C ASN A 760 28.16 8.51 -12.09
N GLN A 761 27.50 8.24 -10.97
CA GLN A 761 27.49 6.92 -10.37
C GLN A 761 26.44 6.06 -11.09
N THR A 762 26.90 5.07 -11.84
CA THR A 762 26.03 4.11 -12.52
C THR A 762 25.99 2.80 -11.74
N THR A 763 24.79 2.29 -11.50
CA THR A 763 24.51 0.97 -10.93
C THR A 763 23.67 0.16 -11.91
N THR A 764 24.10 -1.05 -12.26
CA THR A 764 23.36 -1.96 -13.16
C THR A 764 23.01 -3.27 -12.46
N TYR A 765 21.86 -3.82 -12.82
CA TYR A 765 21.29 -5.03 -12.21
C TYR A 765 21.13 -6.14 -13.26
N ASP A 766 21.84 -7.23 -13.04
CA ASP A 766 21.71 -8.46 -13.81
C ASP A 766 20.99 -9.52 -12.96
N TYR A 767 19.89 -10.03 -13.47
CA TYR A 767 19.10 -11.07 -12.82
C TYR A 767 19.34 -12.40 -13.54
N PHE A 768 19.68 -13.43 -12.79
CA PHE A 768 20.04 -14.75 -13.33
C PHE A 768 19.00 -15.81 -12.99
N GLY A 769 18.89 -16.80 -13.88
CA GLY A 769 17.85 -17.82 -13.81
C GLY A 769 16.49 -17.30 -14.29
N GLY A 770 15.42 -17.95 -13.83
CA GLY A 770 14.05 -17.55 -14.10
C GLY A 770 13.37 -16.89 -12.91
N ALA A 771 12.38 -16.06 -13.20
CA ALA A 771 11.51 -15.47 -12.19
C ALA A 771 10.86 -16.55 -11.31
N GLY A 772 10.64 -16.23 -10.03
CA GLY A 772 9.86 -17.05 -9.11
C GLY A 772 8.44 -16.52 -8.97
N TRP A 773 7.47 -17.39 -9.21
CA TRP A 773 6.06 -17.17 -8.87
C TRP A 773 5.58 -18.32 -8.00
N ARG A 774 4.95 -18.01 -6.88
CA ARG A 774 4.35 -18.99 -5.95
C ARG A 774 2.82 -18.94 -6.09
N PHE A 775 2.16 -20.06 -5.82
CA PHE A 775 0.70 -20.10 -5.71
C PHE A 775 0.25 -19.26 -4.50
N SER A 776 -0.72 -18.37 -4.68
CA SER A 776 -1.14 -17.38 -3.66
C SER A 776 -1.54 -18.02 -2.32
N ASN A 777 -2.26 -19.15 -2.34
CA ASN A 777 -2.98 -19.74 -1.19
C ASN A 777 -3.72 -18.66 -0.36
N ASP A 778 -4.49 -17.82 -1.04
CA ASP A 778 -5.35 -16.81 -0.42
C ASP A 778 -6.67 -17.46 0.03
N PRO A 779 -6.93 -17.62 1.33
CA PRO A 779 -8.10 -18.35 1.81
C PRO A 779 -9.44 -17.67 1.52
N LEU A 780 -9.46 -16.39 1.15
CA LEU A 780 -10.71 -15.69 0.78
C LEU A 780 -11.01 -15.76 -0.72
N THR A 781 -10.07 -16.29 -1.49
CA THR A 781 -10.24 -16.55 -2.93
C THR A 781 -10.54 -18.03 -3.11
N GLU A 782 -11.47 -18.37 -4.01
CA GLU A 782 -11.75 -19.77 -4.29
C GLU A 782 -10.52 -20.45 -4.92
N ASP A 783 -10.19 -21.67 -4.50
CA ASP A 783 -8.96 -22.36 -4.94
C ASP A 783 -8.87 -22.50 -6.48
N GLU A 784 -10.02 -22.54 -7.18
CA GLU A 784 -10.10 -22.56 -8.64
C GLU A 784 -9.80 -21.21 -9.32
N ASP A 785 -9.88 -20.11 -8.58
CA ASP A 785 -9.60 -18.74 -9.03
C ASP A 785 -8.17 -18.32 -8.73
N GLU A 786 -7.55 -18.98 -7.76
CA GLU A 786 -6.15 -18.79 -7.40
C GLU A 786 -5.17 -19.23 -8.51
N THR A 787 -3.96 -18.66 -8.46
CA THR A 787 -2.89 -18.95 -9.43
C THR A 787 -1.50 -18.63 -8.87
N TRP A 788 -0.46 -18.83 -9.69
CA TRP A 788 0.92 -18.47 -9.40
C TRP A 788 1.16 -16.98 -9.70
N SER A 789 0.65 -16.12 -8.81
CA SER A 789 0.70 -14.65 -8.94
C SER A 789 1.40 -13.96 -7.74
N ASP A 790 1.97 -14.74 -6.82
CA ASP A 790 2.81 -14.24 -5.74
C ASP A 790 4.28 -14.15 -6.20
N TRP A 791 4.78 -12.92 -6.37
CA TRP A 791 6.13 -12.63 -6.89
C TRP A 791 7.21 -12.92 -5.85
N ARG A 792 8.13 -13.82 -6.21
CA ARG A 792 9.25 -14.27 -5.37
C ARG A 792 10.63 -13.86 -5.87
N GLY A 793 10.69 -13.01 -6.89
CA GLY A 793 11.95 -12.46 -7.40
C GLY A 793 12.87 -13.48 -8.07
N TYR A 794 14.15 -13.13 -8.13
CA TYR A 794 15.21 -13.94 -8.73
C TYR A 794 16.10 -14.64 -7.70
N ARG A 795 16.58 -15.83 -8.05
CA ARG A 795 17.48 -16.60 -7.19
C ARG A 795 18.87 -15.96 -7.11
N GLU A 796 19.31 -15.32 -8.17
CA GLU A 796 20.67 -14.80 -8.30
C GLU A 796 20.64 -13.41 -8.93
N VAL A 797 21.34 -12.46 -8.31
CA VAL A 797 21.42 -11.06 -8.78
C VAL A 797 22.85 -10.57 -8.70
N ARG A 798 23.36 -9.97 -9.78
CA ARG A 798 24.61 -9.21 -9.77
C ARG A 798 24.32 -7.73 -9.88
N ILE A 799 24.83 -6.97 -8.93
CA ILE A 799 24.80 -5.51 -8.92
C ILE A 799 26.19 -5.03 -9.27
N THR A 800 26.34 -4.20 -10.29
CA THR A 800 27.61 -3.57 -10.65
C THR A 800 27.51 -2.08 -10.46
N SER A 801 28.45 -1.48 -9.74
CA SER A 801 28.49 -0.05 -9.43
C SER A 801 29.84 0.56 -9.79
N GLY A 802 29.85 1.87 -10.07
CA GLY A 802 31.08 2.62 -10.37
C GLY A 802 31.52 2.48 -11.84
N ALA A 803 32.71 2.99 -12.14
CA ALA A 803 33.28 3.01 -13.49
C ALA A 803 34.80 2.81 -13.46
N ASN A 804 35.36 2.28 -14.54
CA ASN A 804 36.79 2.01 -14.71
C ASN A 804 37.39 1.30 -13.48
N GLU A 805 38.47 1.84 -12.91
CA GLU A 805 39.18 1.26 -11.77
C GLU A 805 38.38 1.27 -10.45
N ASN A 806 37.30 2.07 -10.37
CA ASN A 806 36.38 2.10 -9.23
C ASN A 806 35.15 1.20 -9.43
N ARG A 807 35.09 0.50 -10.56
CA ARG A 807 34.03 -0.48 -10.82
C ARG A 807 34.15 -1.60 -9.78
N HIS A 808 33.03 -2.04 -9.24
CA HIS A 808 32.95 -3.19 -8.35
C HIS A 808 31.59 -3.85 -8.52
N SER A 809 31.47 -5.11 -8.12
CA SER A 809 30.19 -5.81 -8.17
C SER A 809 29.91 -6.60 -6.89
N SER A 810 28.63 -6.81 -6.61
CA SER A 810 28.16 -7.76 -5.62
C SER A 810 27.30 -8.81 -6.30
N TYR A 811 27.52 -10.08 -5.98
CA TYR A 811 26.70 -11.19 -6.45
C TYR A 811 25.94 -11.79 -5.27
N HIS A 812 24.64 -11.89 -5.40
CA HIS A 812 23.70 -12.30 -4.36
C HIS A 812 23.04 -13.62 -4.77
N TRP A 813 23.02 -14.59 -3.87
CA TRP A 813 22.18 -15.80 -3.94
C TRP A 813 21.06 -15.63 -2.91
N MET A 814 19.82 -15.74 -3.37
CA MET A 814 18.63 -15.35 -2.63
C MET A 814 17.64 -16.52 -2.56
N TYR A 815 17.05 -16.71 -1.40
CA TYR A 815 15.90 -17.59 -1.21
C TYR A 815 14.65 -16.96 -1.85
N ARG A 816 13.94 -17.75 -2.65
CA ARG A 816 12.66 -17.37 -3.26
C ARG A 816 11.48 -18.02 -2.54
N GLY A 817 11.75 -19.06 -1.74
CA GLY A 817 10.72 -19.78 -1.04
C GLY A 817 9.81 -20.60 -1.95
N LEU A 818 10.34 -21.25 -3.00
CA LEU A 818 9.53 -22.06 -3.93
C LEU A 818 9.46 -23.55 -3.57
N ASP A 819 10.21 -24.02 -2.57
CA ASP A 819 10.09 -25.40 -2.10
C ASP A 819 8.70 -25.62 -1.48
N GLY A 820 8.11 -26.79 -1.75
CA GLY A 820 6.76 -27.12 -1.28
C GLY A 820 5.65 -26.28 -1.91
N ASP A 821 5.91 -25.56 -3.01
CA ASP A 821 4.87 -24.87 -3.77
C ASP A 821 4.07 -25.83 -4.67
N ARG A 822 2.81 -25.49 -4.97
CA ARG A 822 1.95 -26.26 -5.87
C ARG A 822 2.56 -26.34 -7.27
N THR A 823 2.35 -27.46 -7.95
CA THR A 823 2.69 -27.64 -9.38
C THR A 823 1.48 -27.98 -10.25
N SER A 824 0.33 -28.24 -9.60
CA SER A 824 -0.95 -28.49 -10.23
C SER A 824 -1.99 -27.58 -9.60
N LYS A 825 -2.89 -27.05 -10.44
CA LYS A 825 -4.01 -26.21 -9.99
C LYS A 825 -5.09 -27.05 -9.30
N THR A 826 -5.29 -28.30 -9.76
CA THR A 826 -6.37 -29.18 -9.28
C THR A 826 -5.90 -30.26 -8.31
N ASP A 827 -4.59 -30.41 -8.10
CA ASP A 827 -4.02 -31.38 -7.16
C ASP A 827 -3.15 -30.66 -6.13
N SER A 828 -3.76 -30.37 -4.98
CA SER A 828 -3.11 -29.73 -3.85
C SER A 828 -2.12 -30.66 -3.12
N SER A 829 -1.83 -31.87 -3.60
CA SER A 829 -0.71 -32.70 -3.12
C SER A 829 0.51 -32.64 -4.04
N ALA A 830 0.34 -32.22 -5.29
CA ALA A 830 1.43 -32.09 -6.25
C ALA A 830 2.30 -30.87 -5.92
N ARG A 831 3.52 -31.12 -5.43
CA ARG A 831 4.46 -30.10 -4.96
C ARG A 831 5.82 -30.19 -5.61
N ARG A 832 6.45 -29.04 -5.88
CA ARG A 832 7.86 -28.98 -6.32
C ARG A 832 8.80 -29.06 -5.14
N SER A 833 9.96 -29.68 -5.35
CA SER A 833 11.11 -29.55 -4.46
C SER A 833 12.14 -28.65 -5.12
N VAL A 834 12.60 -27.61 -4.39
CA VAL A 834 13.50 -26.59 -4.92
C VAL A 834 14.68 -26.44 -3.99
N LYS A 835 15.87 -26.45 -4.57
CA LYS A 835 17.12 -26.20 -3.86
C LYS A 835 17.93 -25.08 -4.51
N ILE A 836 18.72 -24.42 -3.69
CA ILE A 836 19.68 -23.38 -4.06
C ILE A 836 21.07 -23.93 -3.84
N THR A 837 21.93 -23.78 -4.83
CA THR A 837 23.33 -24.17 -4.78
C THR A 837 24.14 -22.91 -4.51
N ASP A 838 24.92 -22.92 -3.42
CA ASP A 838 25.85 -21.84 -3.13
C ASP A 838 27.10 -21.92 -4.03
N SER A 839 27.98 -20.91 -3.95
CA SER A 839 29.20 -20.86 -4.75
C SER A 839 30.24 -21.93 -4.40
N TRP A 840 30.04 -22.71 -3.33
CA TRP A 840 30.89 -23.86 -2.97
C TRP A 840 30.29 -25.20 -3.38
N GLY A 841 29.14 -25.20 -4.04
CA GLY A 841 28.47 -26.40 -4.55
C GLY A 841 27.58 -27.11 -3.53
N LYS A 842 27.35 -26.54 -2.34
CA LYS A 842 26.41 -27.09 -1.36
C LYS A 842 24.99 -26.68 -1.71
N GLU A 843 24.06 -27.62 -1.59
CA GLU A 843 22.64 -27.38 -1.81
C GLU A 843 21.90 -27.05 -0.51
N TRP A 844 20.96 -26.10 -0.59
CA TRP A 844 20.11 -25.60 0.48
C TRP A 844 18.66 -25.62 0.04
N THR A 845 17.74 -26.08 0.90
CA THR A 845 16.31 -26.14 0.55
C THR A 845 15.70 -24.73 0.51
N ASP A 846 14.96 -24.41 -0.56
CA ASP A 846 14.35 -23.09 -0.77
C ASP A 846 13.01 -22.94 -0.03
N HIS A 847 13.03 -23.09 1.29
CA HIS A 847 11.82 -23.08 2.11
C HIS A 847 11.03 -21.77 1.99
N ALA A 848 9.69 -21.88 1.97
CA ALA A 848 8.78 -20.74 1.80
C ALA A 848 9.02 -19.57 2.78
N TRP A 849 9.35 -19.87 4.05
CA TRP A 849 9.62 -18.87 5.08
C TRP A 849 11.00 -18.19 4.97
N LEU A 850 11.85 -18.62 4.04
CA LEU A 850 13.12 -17.96 3.74
C LEU A 850 13.00 -16.96 2.59
N ALA A 851 11.84 -16.82 1.95
CA ALA A 851 11.66 -15.96 0.80
C ALA A 851 12.18 -14.54 1.05
N GLY A 852 12.90 -13.98 0.07
CA GLY A 852 13.53 -12.66 0.14
C GLY A 852 14.82 -12.58 0.96
N ARG A 853 15.22 -13.65 1.68
CA ARG A 853 16.45 -13.67 2.48
C ARG A 853 17.67 -14.04 1.65
N GLU A 854 18.83 -13.52 2.05
CA GLU A 854 20.10 -13.80 1.39
C GLU A 854 20.66 -15.14 1.86
N LEU A 855 20.97 -16.06 0.94
CA LEU A 855 21.77 -17.26 1.22
C LEU A 855 23.25 -16.90 1.24
N GLN A 856 23.71 -16.17 0.22
CA GLN A 856 25.12 -15.86 0.05
C GLN A 856 25.33 -14.52 -0.65
N LEU A 857 26.36 -13.79 -0.24
CA LEU A 857 26.91 -12.61 -0.88
C LEU A 857 28.35 -12.86 -1.34
N SER A 858 28.72 -12.36 -2.51
CA SER A 858 30.10 -12.26 -2.97
C SER A 858 30.40 -10.83 -3.35
N LYS A 859 31.31 -10.15 -2.64
CA LYS A 859 31.85 -8.85 -3.05
C LYS A 859 33.04 -9.07 -3.98
N ARG A 860 33.07 -8.30 -5.06
CA ARG A 860 33.94 -8.51 -6.20
C ARG A 860 34.55 -7.18 -6.63
N ASP A 861 35.79 -7.23 -7.10
CA ASP A 861 36.54 -6.05 -7.54
C ASP A 861 36.18 -5.63 -8.97
N GLN A 862 37.00 -4.76 -9.55
CA GLN A 862 36.83 -4.21 -10.90
C GLN A 862 36.87 -5.27 -12.01
N ASP A 863 37.65 -6.34 -11.80
CA ASP A 863 37.84 -7.45 -12.73
C ASP A 863 36.79 -8.55 -12.54
N ASP A 864 35.78 -8.27 -11.69
CA ASP A 864 34.76 -9.22 -11.27
C ASP A 864 35.39 -10.42 -10.53
N GLU A 865 36.54 -10.26 -9.87
CA GLU A 865 37.10 -11.29 -9.00
C GLU A 865 36.57 -11.11 -7.58
N SER A 866 36.12 -12.21 -6.97
CA SER A 866 35.67 -12.16 -5.57
C SER A 866 36.84 -11.90 -4.64
N HIS A 867 36.61 -11.07 -3.62
CA HIS A 867 37.55 -10.84 -2.53
C HIS A 867 36.90 -10.97 -1.14
N GLU A 868 35.57 -11.05 -1.08
CA GLU A 868 34.82 -11.39 0.13
C GLU A 868 33.61 -12.25 -0.24
N ARG A 869 33.33 -13.29 0.55
CA ARG A 869 32.11 -14.09 0.48
C ARG A 869 31.50 -14.22 1.86
N VAL A 870 30.18 -14.10 1.95
CA VAL A 870 29.42 -14.21 3.19
C VAL A 870 28.29 -15.20 2.96
N LEU A 871 28.22 -16.27 3.75
CA LEU A 871 27.13 -17.26 3.72
C LEU A 871 26.29 -17.12 4.99
N HIS A 872 24.97 -17.15 4.80
CA HIS A 872 23.97 -17.00 5.84
C HIS A 872 23.20 -18.32 6.05
N GLU A 873 23.07 -18.72 7.31
CA GLU A 873 22.24 -19.84 7.75
C GLU A 873 21.22 -19.32 8.77
N TYR A 874 19.97 -19.77 8.66
CA TYR A 874 18.85 -19.24 9.45
C TYR A 874 18.29 -20.28 10.44
N TRP A 875 18.03 -19.83 11.66
CA TRP A 875 17.28 -20.56 12.67
C TRP A 875 15.79 -20.23 12.50
N THR A 876 14.95 -21.24 12.69
CA THR A 876 13.50 -21.09 12.50
C THR A 876 12.71 -21.75 13.62
N HIS A 877 11.60 -21.14 14.01
CA HIS A 877 10.68 -21.68 15.01
C HIS A 877 9.25 -21.25 14.74
N ASN A 878 8.30 -22.18 14.80
CA ASN A 878 6.87 -21.87 14.63
C ASN A 878 6.34 -21.16 15.87
N THR A 879 5.77 -19.98 15.70
CA THR A 879 5.14 -19.21 16.78
C THR A 879 3.62 -19.37 16.80
N ALA A 880 3.00 -19.57 15.63
CA ALA A 880 1.59 -19.95 15.51
C ALA A 880 1.35 -20.83 14.28
N GLN A 881 0.30 -21.65 14.34
CA GLN A 881 -0.17 -22.47 13.23
C GLN A 881 -1.68 -22.27 13.10
N TYR A 882 -2.16 -21.98 11.90
CA TYR A 882 -3.56 -21.71 11.64
C TYR A 882 -3.96 -22.37 10.32
N VAL A 883 -5.07 -23.12 10.33
CA VAL A 883 -5.57 -23.76 9.11
C VAL A 883 -6.03 -22.68 8.13
N GLY A 884 -5.64 -22.81 6.85
CA GLY A 884 -6.00 -21.84 5.81
C GLY A 884 -5.05 -20.65 5.69
N LEU A 885 -4.08 -20.47 6.59
CA LEU A 885 -3.01 -19.46 6.47
C LEU A 885 -1.63 -20.11 6.62
N PRO A 886 -0.56 -19.49 6.08
CA PRO A 886 0.80 -19.93 6.38
C PRO A 886 1.12 -19.82 7.87
N ASP A 887 1.94 -20.75 8.39
CA ASP A 887 2.45 -20.69 9.77
C ASP A 887 3.16 -19.35 10.04
N ALA A 888 2.97 -18.80 11.25
CA ALA A 888 3.82 -17.73 11.75
C ALA A 888 5.11 -18.30 12.33
N ARG A 889 6.25 -17.65 12.05
CA ARG A 889 7.57 -18.15 12.45
C ARG A 889 8.52 -17.05 12.83
N PHE A 890 9.36 -17.34 13.82
CA PHE A 890 10.67 -16.69 13.89
C PHE A 890 11.55 -17.23 12.79
N VAL A 891 12.18 -16.32 12.05
CA VAL A 891 13.30 -16.61 11.17
C VAL A 891 14.43 -15.64 11.53
N ARG A 892 15.56 -16.18 11.99
CA ARG A 892 16.67 -15.40 12.55
C ARG A 892 18.01 -15.86 11.98
N GLU A 893 18.95 -14.93 11.81
CA GLU A 893 20.31 -15.27 11.43
C GLU A 893 20.95 -16.16 12.51
N GLN A 894 21.20 -17.43 12.19
CA GLN A 894 21.83 -18.37 13.10
C GLN A 894 23.33 -18.38 12.95
N LYS A 895 23.83 -18.37 11.71
CA LYS A 895 25.25 -18.50 11.45
C LYS A 895 25.65 -17.77 10.19
N THR A 896 26.67 -16.93 10.33
CA THR A 896 27.29 -16.23 9.21
C THR A 896 28.73 -16.72 9.04
N THR A 897 29.08 -17.22 7.86
CA THR A 897 30.47 -17.61 7.53
C THR A 897 31.03 -16.62 6.51
N THR A 898 32.06 -15.88 6.89
CA THR A 898 32.72 -14.89 6.03
C THR A 898 34.10 -15.38 5.63
N ARG A 899 34.37 -15.43 4.32
CA ARG A 899 35.71 -15.64 3.77
C ARG A 899 36.21 -14.36 3.12
N LYS A 900 37.39 -13.89 3.51
CA LYS A 900 38.00 -12.65 3.00
C LYS A 900 39.39 -12.91 2.45
N ARG A 901 39.62 -12.48 1.21
CA ARG A 901 40.93 -12.47 0.57
C ARG A 901 41.80 -11.43 1.28
N ILE A 902 42.98 -11.85 1.73
CA ILE A 902 43.99 -10.96 2.31
C ILE A 902 45.22 -10.90 1.40
N SER A 903 46.16 -9.99 1.68
CA SER A 903 47.34 -9.78 0.83
C SER A 903 48.24 -11.01 0.66
N THR A 904 48.12 -12.00 1.56
CA THR A 904 48.86 -13.27 1.52
C THR A 904 48.06 -14.42 0.89
N SER A 905 46.79 -14.21 0.55
CA SER A 905 45.96 -15.22 -0.10
C SER A 905 46.35 -15.40 -1.56
N SER A 906 46.31 -16.64 -2.03
CA SER A 906 46.33 -16.95 -3.47
C SER A 906 44.93 -16.77 -4.07
N ASP A 907 44.80 -17.01 -5.39
CA ASP A 907 43.50 -17.00 -6.06
C ASP A 907 42.59 -18.15 -5.61
N ASN A 908 43.16 -19.19 -4.98
CA ASN A 908 42.40 -20.27 -4.38
C ASN A 908 41.72 -19.81 -3.08
N ASP A 909 40.39 -19.96 -3.01
CA ASP A 909 39.56 -19.54 -1.88
C ASP A 909 39.89 -20.30 -0.58
N SER A 910 40.50 -21.48 -0.66
CA SER A 910 40.99 -22.23 0.50
C SER A 910 42.14 -21.54 1.24
N THR A 911 42.72 -20.47 0.67
CA THR A 911 43.78 -19.65 1.29
C THR A 911 43.26 -18.32 1.84
N TRP A 912 41.95 -18.11 1.78
CA TRP A 912 41.31 -16.92 2.31
C TRP A 912 41.06 -17.08 3.80
N ARG A 913 41.05 -15.96 4.52
CA ARG A 913 40.76 -15.91 5.94
C ARG A 913 39.27 -16.24 6.14
N GLU A 914 38.92 -17.18 7.03
CA GLU A 914 37.55 -17.58 7.34
C GLU A 914 37.19 -17.23 8.79
N SER A 915 36.18 -16.40 8.97
CA SER A 915 35.58 -16.07 10.26
C SER A 915 34.13 -16.54 10.32
N VAL A 916 33.68 -17.03 11.47
CA VAL A 916 32.31 -17.51 11.67
C VAL A 916 31.68 -16.81 12.86
N VAL A 917 30.42 -16.40 12.71
CA VAL A 917 29.61 -15.90 13.82
C VAL A 917 28.40 -16.81 13.97
N VAL A 918 28.13 -17.29 15.18
CA VAL A 918 26.99 -18.16 15.49
C VAL A 918 26.13 -17.53 16.59
N ASN A 919 24.89 -17.21 16.26
CA ASN A 919 23.82 -16.92 17.22
C ASN A 919 23.18 -18.24 17.65
N ASP A 920 23.37 -18.63 18.90
CA ASP A 920 22.81 -19.87 19.43
C ASP A 920 21.40 -19.65 19.96
N TYR A 921 20.45 -20.38 19.37
CA TYR A 921 19.05 -20.41 19.76
C TYR A 921 18.70 -21.80 20.29
N ASP A 922 17.91 -21.85 21.36
CA ASP A 922 17.42 -23.12 21.91
C ASP A 922 15.90 -23.08 22.03
N ALA A 923 15.21 -23.90 21.23
CA ALA A 923 13.75 -23.98 21.23
C ALA A 923 13.16 -24.52 22.56
N ALA A 924 13.99 -25.02 23.49
CA ALA A 924 13.56 -25.35 24.85
C ALA A 924 13.62 -24.16 25.82
N GLU A 925 14.31 -23.08 25.45
CA GLU A 925 14.57 -21.94 26.32
C GLU A 925 13.72 -20.73 25.97
N THR A 926 13.08 -20.14 26.98
CA THR A 926 12.14 -19.01 26.84
C THR A 926 12.66 -17.85 25.97
N PRO A 927 13.92 -17.37 26.11
CA PRO A 927 14.44 -16.31 25.25
C PRO A 927 14.28 -16.60 23.75
N SER A 928 14.48 -17.84 23.32
CA SER A 928 14.45 -18.19 21.90
C SER A 928 13.06 -18.55 21.43
N TRP A 929 12.36 -19.50 22.06
CA TRP A 929 11.06 -19.96 21.55
C TRP A 929 9.93 -18.94 21.70
N LYS A 930 10.00 -18.05 22.70
CA LYS A 930 8.95 -17.04 22.96
C LYS A 930 9.27 -15.67 22.38
N TYR A 931 10.54 -15.30 22.30
CA TYR A 931 10.97 -13.95 21.92
C TYR A 931 11.87 -13.91 20.67
N GLY A 932 12.30 -15.06 20.14
CA GLY A 932 13.16 -15.12 18.96
C GLY A 932 14.56 -14.53 19.20
N LEU A 933 15.06 -14.60 20.43
CA LEU A 933 16.35 -14.02 20.84
C LEU A 933 17.39 -15.11 21.13
N PRO A 934 18.67 -14.90 20.78
CA PRO A 934 19.73 -15.88 20.99
C PRO A 934 20.17 -15.93 22.47
N LEU A 935 20.58 -17.09 22.95
CA LEU A 935 21.15 -17.25 24.29
C LEU A 935 22.58 -16.71 24.38
N ARG A 936 23.32 -16.87 23.29
CA ARG A 936 24.75 -16.57 23.20
C ARG A 936 25.18 -16.33 21.76
N LEU A 937 26.28 -15.60 21.62
CA LEU A 937 26.99 -15.32 20.38
C LEU A 937 28.37 -15.98 20.46
N ASP A 938 28.69 -16.88 19.54
CA ASP A 938 30.00 -17.52 19.41
C ASP A 938 30.70 -16.97 18.16
N GLU A 939 31.81 -16.27 18.36
CA GLU A 939 32.59 -15.63 17.29
C GLU A 939 33.89 -16.41 17.12
N TRP A 940 34.04 -17.08 15.99
CA TRP A 940 35.28 -17.73 15.59
C TRP A 940 36.06 -16.75 14.72
N GLY A 941 37.18 -16.25 15.24
CA GLY A 941 37.96 -15.18 14.62
C GLY A 941 38.55 -15.61 13.28
N GLU A 942 39.64 -16.37 13.31
CA GLU A 942 40.06 -17.19 12.17
C GLU A 942 39.84 -18.66 12.49
N THR A 943 39.13 -19.39 11.62
CA THR A 943 38.90 -20.82 11.80
C THR A 943 40.22 -21.56 12.00
N GLY A 944 40.34 -22.30 13.10
CA GLY A 944 41.56 -23.04 13.44
C GLY A 944 42.63 -22.23 14.18
N VAL A 945 42.37 -20.96 14.49
CA VAL A 945 43.21 -20.10 15.34
C VAL A 945 42.54 -19.90 16.71
N ALA A 946 43.36 -19.71 17.74
CA ALA A 946 42.88 -19.47 19.10
C ALA A 946 42.60 -17.98 19.36
N ASP A 947 41.70 -17.37 18.56
CA ASP A 947 41.27 -15.98 18.68
C ASP A 947 39.73 -15.83 18.85
N ASN A 948 39.07 -16.91 19.24
CA ASN A 948 37.62 -17.00 19.39
C ASN A 948 37.10 -16.20 20.60
N ARG A 949 35.85 -15.75 20.51
CA ARG A 949 35.14 -15.05 21.58
C ARG A 949 33.75 -15.63 21.76
N CYS A 950 33.25 -15.59 22.99
CA CYS A 950 31.87 -15.92 23.29
C CYS A 950 31.24 -14.80 24.10
N THR A 951 30.00 -14.45 23.77
CA THR A 951 29.16 -13.54 24.54
C THR A 951 27.89 -14.27 24.98
N THR A 952 27.51 -14.19 26.25
CA THR A 952 26.24 -14.73 26.76
C THR A 952 25.35 -13.60 27.26
N TYR A 953 24.04 -13.77 27.11
CA TYR A 953 23.04 -12.77 27.45
C TYR A 953 22.11 -13.24 28.59
N GLY A 954 22.06 -12.49 29.68
CA GLY A 954 20.93 -12.49 30.62
C GLY A 954 19.86 -11.52 30.15
N ARG A 955 18.61 -11.76 30.56
CA ARG A 955 17.49 -10.89 30.21
C ARG A 955 16.53 -10.70 31.38
N ALA A 956 16.09 -9.47 31.54
CA ALA A 956 14.98 -9.09 32.38
C ALA A 956 13.68 -9.05 31.56
N TYR A 957 12.60 -9.59 32.12
CA TYR A 957 11.31 -9.74 31.43
C TYR A 957 10.19 -9.07 32.19
N ASN A 958 9.27 -8.46 31.46
CA ASN A 958 7.97 -8.07 31.99
C ASN A 958 6.86 -8.34 30.96
N THR A 959 6.05 -9.35 31.27
CA THR A 959 4.85 -9.70 30.50
C THR A 959 3.58 -9.64 31.35
N ASP A 960 3.59 -8.82 32.40
CA ASP A 960 2.40 -8.61 33.23
C ASP A 960 1.29 -7.91 32.43
N THR A 961 0.05 -8.12 32.84
CA THR A 961 -1.06 -7.29 32.36
C THR A 961 -0.83 -5.85 32.83
N LEU A 962 -0.80 -4.92 31.86
CA LEU A 962 -0.53 -3.50 32.07
C LEU A 962 -1.64 -2.84 32.90
N ASP A 963 -2.90 -3.08 32.53
CA ASP A 963 -4.06 -2.43 33.09
C ASP A 963 -5.34 -3.30 32.93
N SER A 964 -6.50 -2.75 33.29
CA SER A 964 -7.77 -3.48 33.20
C SER A 964 -8.25 -3.74 31.76
N THR A 965 -7.59 -3.21 30.74
CA THR A 965 -7.95 -3.45 29.33
C THR A 965 -7.52 -4.84 28.84
N GLY A 966 -6.63 -5.51 29.58
CA GLY A 966 -6.03 -6.78 29.16
C GLY A 966 -4.79 -6.63 28.28
N THR A 967 -4.36 -5.40 27.98
CA THR A 967 -3.07 -5.12 27.35
C THR A 967 -1.95 -5.73 28.19
N GLN A 968 -1.02 -6.46 27.57
CA GLN A 968 0.15 -7.00 28.24
C GLN A 968 1.37 -6.11 28.00
N ARG A 969 2.23 -5.99 29.01
CA ARG A 969 3.60 -5.51 28.79
C ARG A 969 4.34 -6.54 27.93
N TRP A 970 5.32 -6.06 27.18
CA TRP A 970 6.16 -6.92 26.36
C TRP A 970 7.61 -6.46 26.42
N THR A 971 8.11 -6.19 27.62
CA THR A 971 9.47 -5.65 27.79
C THR A 971 10.46 -6.79 28.01
N VAL A 972 11.48 -6.86 27.15
CA VAL A 972 12.55 -7.85 27.20
C VAL A 972 13.88 -7.13 26.97
N LEU A 973 14.59 -6.86 28.07
CA LEU A 973 15.84 -6.10 28.02
C LEU A 973 17.00 -6.99 28.43
N VAL A 974 18.14 -6.82 27.77
CA VAL A 974 19.39 -7.46 28.18
C VAL A 974 19.80 -6.85 29.52
N ASP A 975 19.91 -7.66 30.55
CA ASP A 975 20.35 -7.22 31.88
C ASP A 975 21.69 -7.79 32.30
N GLU A 976 22.20 -8.79 31.59
CA GLU A 976 23.54 -9.31 31.79
C GLU A 976 24.24 -9.54 30.44
N VAL A 977 25.49 -9.11 30.32
CA VAL A 977 26.37 -9.45 29.20
C VAL A 977 27.69 -9.98 29.76
N ARG A 978 28.00 -11.25 29.51
CA ARG A 978 29.30 -11.85 29.85
C ARG A 978 30.08 -12.14 28.58
N THR A 979 31.37 -11.83 28.58
CA THR A 979 32.27 -12.08 27.45
C THR A 979 33.42 -12.99 27.84
N TYR A 980 33.84 -13.87 26.95
CA TYR A 980 34.89 -14.87 27.15
C TYR A 980 35.90 -14.86 25.99
N SER A 981 37.16 -15.19 26.25
CA SER A 981 38.24 -15.25 25.24
C SER A 981 38.37 -16.63 24.58
N VAL A 982 37.29 -17.40 24.59
CA VAL A 982 37.21 -18.76 24.06
C VAL A 982 35.87 -18.97 23.39
N THR A 983 35.70 -20.10 22.71
CA THR A 983 34.40 -20.50 22.17
C THR A 983 33.38 -20.72 23.28
N CYS A 984 32.10 -20.60 22.95
CA CYS A 984 31.04 -20.79 23.92
C CYS A 984 31.02 -22.21 24.54
N SER A 985 31.49 -23.25 23.85
CA SER A 985 31.58 -24.61 24.39
C SER A 985 32.69 -24.78 25.45
N SER A 986 33.68 -23.89 25.47
CA SER A 986 34.84 -23.95 26.37
C SER A 986 34.78 -22.89 27.48
N ARG A 987 33.67 -22.17 27.59
CA ARG A 987 33.47 -21.07 28.55
C ARG A 987 33.63 -21.56 29.98
N ASP A 988 34.39 -20.81 30.77
CA ASP A 988 34.61 -21.03 32.19
C ASP A 988 34.78 -19.66 32.85
N THR A 989 33.86 -19.35 33.77
CA THR A 989 33.82 -18.07 34.49
C THR A 989 35.06 -17.82 35.33
N ALA A 990 35.79 -18.86 35.74
CA ALA A 990 36.98 -18.74 36.57
C ALA A 990 38.26 -18.50 35.74
N THR A 991 38.33 -19.01 34.51
CA THR A 991 39.61 -19.08 33.77
C THR A 991 39.66 -18.25 32.50
N ASN A 992 38.53 -17.99 31.83
CA ASN A 992 38.54 -17.38 30.50
C ASN A 992 37.46 -16.31 30.26
N MET A 993 36.82 -15.81 31.32
CA MET A 993 35.92 -14.65 31.24
C MET A 993 36.72 -13.34 31.16
N ASN A 994 36.46 -12.54 30.13
CA ASN A 994 37.10 -11.23 29.91
C ASN A 994 36.47 -10.13 30.76
N GLY A 995 35.16 -10.20 30.97
CA GLY A 995 34.41 -9.22 31.73
C GLY A 995 32.92 -9.50 31.67
N PHE A 996 32.18 -8.91 32.60
CA PHE A 996 30.73 -8.89 32.53
C PHE A 996 30.13 -7.59 33.02
N THR A 997 28.94 -7.30 32.51
CA THR A 997 28.14 -6.14 32.89
C THR A 997 26.76 -6.59 33.31
N VAL A 998 26.24 -6.04 34.41
CA VAL A 998 24.84 -6.17 34.81
C VAL A 998 24.16 -4.81 34.77
N THR A 999 22.93 -4.76 34.26
CA THR A 999 22.09 -3.57 34.21
C THR A 999 20.81 -3.83 34.99
N LEU A 1000 20.60 -3.07 36.07
CA LEU A 1000 19.38 -3.12 36.87
C LEU A 1000 18.45 -1.98 36.46
N TYR A 1001 17.26 -2.37 36.02
CA TYR A 1001 16.25 -1.45 35.50
C TYR A 1001 15.28 -1.04 36.61
N ASP A 1002 14.76 0.19 36.51
CA ASP A 1002 13.62 0.69 37.30
C ASP A 1002 13.75 0.51 38.83
N GLY A 1003 14.97 0.64 39.35
CA GLY A 1003 15.26 0.53 40.78
C GLY A 1003 15.36 -0.89 41.31
N ALA A 1004 15.46 -1.90 40.43
CA ALA A 1004 15.73 -3.27 40.82
C ALA A 1004 17.02 -3.37 41.67
N THR A 1005 17.00 -4.24 42.68
CA THR A 1005 18.12 -4.41 43.62
C THR A 1005 19.02 -5.62 43.30
N SER A 1006 18.61 -6.45 42.34
CA SER A 1006 19.31 -7.67 41.90
C SER A 1006 18.75 -8.13 40.55
N GLU A 1007 19.49 -8.97 39.83
CA GLU A 1007 19.08 -9.59 38.57
C GLU A 1007 17.75 -10.37 38.73
N ASP A 1008 17.62 -11.19 39.79
CA ASP A 1008 16.37 -11.94 40.05
C ASP A 1008 15.13 -11.05 40.30
N ALA A 1009 15.35 -9.79 40.72
CA ALA A 1009 14.29 -8.82 40.97
C ALA A 1009 14.09 -7.86 39.78
N ASN A 1010 14.85 -8.04 38.70
CA ASN A 1010 14.85 -7.16 37.55
C ASN A 1010 13.62 -7.41 36.69
N LYS A 1011 12.62 -6.54 36.84
CA LYS A 1011 11.34 -6.63 36.17
C LYS A 1011 10.98 -5.27 35.56
N PRO A 1012 11.54 -4.93 34.38
CA PRO A 1012 11.45 -3.59 33.82
C PRO A 1012 10.00 -3.23 33.49
N VAL A 1013 9.55 -2.09 34.01
CA VAL A 1013 8.27 -1.46 33.69
C VAL A 1013 8.49 -0.46 32.56
N ASP A 1014 9.44 0.46 32.75
CA ASP A 1014 9.81 1.51 31.80
C ASP A 1014 11.19 1.23 31.17
N GLY A 1015 11.98 0.34 31.76
CA GLY A 1015 13.27 -0.08 31.23
C GLY A 1015 14.40 0.94 31.44
N ASN A 1016 14.27 1.82 32.44
CA ASN A 1016 15.27 2.83 32.73
C ASN A 1016 16.48 2.19 33.44
N PRO A 1017 17.72 2.27 32.89
CA PRO A 1017 18.90 1.65 33.50
C PRO A 1017 19.36 2.46 34.72
N THR A 1018 18.76 2.16 35.88
CA THR A 1018 19.01 2.86 37.14
C THR A 1018 20.37 2.57 37.76
N GLU A 1019 20.90 1.37 37.53
CA GLU A 1019 22.21 0.98 38.04
C GLU A 1019 22.92 0.03 37.06
N VAL A 1020 24.18 0.34 36.75
CA VAL A 1020 25.02 -0.49 35.86
C VAL A 1020 26.27 -0.92 36.62
N HIS A 1021 26.47 -2.23 36.72
CA HIS A 1021 27.64 -2.85 37.34
C HIS A 1021 28.58 -3.34 36.26
N THR A 1022 29.74 -2.70 36.11
CA THR A 1022 30.80 -3.18 35.21
C THR A 1022 31.85 -3.92 36.01
N TYR A 1023 31.91 -5.24 35.88
CA TYR A 1023 32.79 -6.09 36.65
C TYR A 1023 34.20 -6.14 36.05
N THR A 1024 35.18 -5.97 36.92
CA THR A 1024 36.62 -6.07 36.62
C THR A 1024 37.24 -7.33 37.21
N ALA A 1025 36.53 -7.99 38.12
CA ALA A 1025 36.77 -9.35 38.65
C ALA A 1025 35.44 -9.91 39.18
N ALA A 1026 35.41 -11.19 39.58
CA ALA A 1026 34.18 -11.85 40.05
C ALA A 1026 33.44 -11.12 41.19
N ASP A 1027 34.19 -10.46 42.10
CA ASP A 1027 33.67 -9.75 43.27
C ASP A 1027 33.92 -8.23 43.23
N LYS A 1028 34.49 -7.71 42.13
CA LYS A 1028 34.85 -6.29 42.01
C LYS A 1028 34.25 -5.66 40.77
N HIS A 1029 33.42 -4.64 40.97
CA HIS A 1029 32.79 -3.89 39.89
C HIS A 1029 32.82 -2.40 40.16
N ARG A 1030 32.60 -1.64 39.08
CA ARG A 1030 32.26 -0.22 39.13
C ARG A 1030 30.75 -0.09 39.03
N VAL A 1031 30.18 0.81 39.82
CA VAL A 1031 28.74 1.08 39.82
C VAL A 1031 28.51 2.48 39.29
N GLU A 1032 27.72 2.59 38.23
CA GLU A 1032 27.14 3.87 37.79
C GLU A 1032 25.66 3.88 38.13
N LYS A 1033 25.15 5.00 38.62
CA LYS A 1033 23.73 5.13 38.98
C LYS A 1033 23.07 6.28 38.24
N LYS A 1034 21.80 6.13 37.92
CA LYS A 1034 20.96 7.18 37.33
C LYS A 1034 19.61 7.24 38.04
N GLN A 1035 19.08 8.45 38.14
CA GLN A 1035 17.68 8.70 38.45
C GLN A 1035 17.04 9.36 37.25
N PHE A 1036 15.82 8.92 36.98
CA PHE A 1036 14.98 9.37 35.88
C PHE A 1036 13.76 10.10 36.46
N ASP A 1037 13.20 11.04 35.71
CA ASP A 1037 11.84 11.48 35.97
C ASP A 1037 10.83 10.50 35.34
N ASP A 1038 9.53 10.74 35.57
CA ASP A 1038 8.45 9.86 35.10
C ASP A 1038 8.33 9.79 33.56
N ALA A 1039 9.17 10.53 32.82
CA ALA A 1039 9.25 10.51 31.36
C ALA A 1039 10.57 9.93 30.84
N GLY A 1040 11.35 9.27 31.70
CA GLY A 1040 12.60 8.62 31.31
C GLY A 1040 13.77 9.57 31.08
N ARG A 1041 13.71 10.83 31.53
CA ARG A 1041 14.85 11.75 31.40
C ARG A 1041 15.75 11.68 32.61
N VAL A 1042 17.06 11.62 32.38
CA VAL A 1042 18.05 11.58 33.47
C VAL A 1042 18.03 12.91 34.24
N VAL A 1043 17.57 12.91 35.48
CA VAL A 1043 17.58 14.07 36.39
C VAL A 1043 18.82 14.08 37.28
N LYS A 1044 19.42 12.91 37.51
CA LYS A 1044 20.65 12.78 38.29
C LYS A 1044 21.45 11.57 37.84
N ALA A 1045 22.76 11.72 37.73
CA ALA A 1045 23.67 10.62 37.43
C ALA A 1045 24.85 10.66 38.41
N TRP A 1046 25.32 9.49 38.84
CA TRP A 1046 26.52 9.34 39.65
C TRP A 1046 27.57 8.60 38.83
N ASP A 1047 28.79 9.16 38.80
CA ASP A 1047 29.94 8.45 38.26
C ASP A 1047 30.37 7.28 39.18
N ALA A 1048 31.32 6.47 38.73
CA ALA A 1048 31.84 5.34 39.49
C ALA A 1048 32.54 5.71 40.82
N ASN A 1049 32.84 7.00 41.06
CA ASN A 1049 33.38 7.51 42.32
C ASN A 1049 32.27 8.03 43.26
N GLY A 1050 31.01 8.01 42.82
CA GLY A 1050 29.86 8.52 43.57
C GLY A 1050 29.65 10.03 43.46
N ASN A 1051 30.29 10.72 42.51
CA ASN A 1051 30.06 12.15 42.29
C ASN A 1051 28.77 12.38 41.49
N PRO A 1052 27.81 13.18 41.99
CA PRO A 1052 26.56 13.43 41.29
C PRO A 1052 26.65 14.58 40.28
N THR A 1053 26.06 14.40 39.11
CA THR A 1053 25.65 15.47 38.18
C THR A 1053 24.12 15.54 38.19
N THR A 1054 23.55 16.75 38.26
CA THR A 1054 22.09 16.96 38.26
C THR A 1054 21.69 17.78 37.04
N THR A 1055 20.65 17.33 36.36
CA THR A 1055 20.09 17.99 35.18
C THR A 1055 18.67 18.44 35.50
N ALA A 1056 18.36 19.70 35.22
CA ALA A 1056 17.01 20.24 35.37
C ALA A 1056 16.43 20.54 33.98
N TYR A 1057 15.25 20.00 33.69
CA TYR A 1057 14.54 20.23 32.43
C TYR A 1057 13.52 21.37 32.58
N SER A 1058 13.24 22.07 31.47
CA SER A 1058 12.11 22.99 31.33
C SER A 1058 11.25 22.52 30.16
N PRO A 1059 9.94 22.25 30.36
CA PRO A 1059 9.18 22.43 31.60
C PRO A 1059 9.66 21.50 32.73
N ARG A 1060 9.66 22.03 33.97
CA ARG A 1060 10.12 21.31 35.16
C ARG A 1060 9.09 20.24 35.54
N HIS A 1061 9.58 19.02 35.75
CA HIS A 1061 8.91 18.05 36.60
C HIS A 1061 8.97 18.58 38.05
N ARG A 1062 7.83 18.91 38.65
CA ARG A 1062 7.73 19.07 40.10
C ARG A 1062 7.17 17.75 40.64
N GLY A 1063 8.06 16.79 40.86
CA GLY A 1063 7.71 15.55 41.56
C GLY A 1063 7.12 15.87 42.93
N ARG A 1064 6.15 15.06 43.34
CA ARG A 1064 5.70 15.01 44.74
C ARG A 1064 6.76 14.38 45.63
#